data_AF-A0A2E0L2Q2-F1
#
_entry.id   AF-A0A2E0L2Q2-F1
#
_cell.length_a   1.000
_cell.length_b   1.000
_cell.length_c   1.000
_cell.angle_alpha   90.00
_cell.angle_beta   90.00
_cell.angle_gamma   90.00
#
_symmetry.space_group_name_H-M   'P 1'
#
loop_
_entity.id
_entity.type
_entity.pdbx_description
1 polymer ?
#
loop_
_entity_poly.entity_id
_entity_poly.type
_entity_poly.pdbx_seq_one_letter_code
_entity_poly.pdbx_strand_id
1 'polypeptide(L)'
;MNHWSDYTQAESQLARLLNALAALFAGLALALLILPYLLPATPLFIAPPFFVSNSMAGLTLLAFLAWFSAGDVRRFRPMIDVLIAALLIGAAAFLVMYLRPVDPMQETPLLLGFGVCCIIALLITAQRLRARNPQAPWLPWIPDKPLTQPETIARVFFAIFGVAALSGAAGSLLLPYLGETLIADVAVNPFMIAGSTVKIATIGLCALLIAFDVRRFIHHTQLLTALIIGNGAFIYIMLMAVPGFDRFGDYMLSIGGMTFTREQMMFGAWLLDVVVIAVLLFINNQINRSLLDYIGFFSASQFRGLEAIAETLVAGEGGEIVPPHEIVLRTDSYLKSFRSNRLRLARMAVMGLQLAPLAWLRPPINYLHPAARQAFVDRRFKAELIDPIPPYRLVDGLLRLVNRVMLRVQNRPPEDLDAALSFIGLLEAMMRFNMQLVYIGYYNNPDVWNRSDDGKGIGYVPFSQRTKDFDVTPRRPHPPLDVITPETLERQGVDVINDADVVIIGSGAAGAILAEQLLAKGRRVLMLEKGKYVHPDDFTEDEVDMISQLYSDGALQLSQALRFTILQGSCVGGTTVVNNAVCFDTPQQVLDTWNSRGATPVLDAARFHASQQAVRQRMRIQPIAAGTRQPLDGGVLNHGDSVVTAAVHNYFQNQTAYEYDVVQANIVDCLGCGYCNIGCKYGRKLSMLDEVLPAAQHKYGADHFRIIAEAEVVKLDENSGKINRVVAKVGGQRQLVINNPHTVILSAGTIASSWLMMQSGIGKKHNLPVGRGLSFNMGSPLHALFDQELNSFDGLQIAHYLKVKDQPGFVYETWYNPPVAQALAMPGWLDTHFQNMSNYSRITGVGVLVGTDPTAYIVPAVVTGGPDVVFQPTANDMKKLVDALVLLGDILLSGGAREVYASTRRYQTYRNQTAVFSAQSQLDGLRELVQHDYDILLGTGHPQGGNAVGVSAQNSVVGPDFKVFGYDNLYLCDASAFPTSTTVNPQLTVMTLAHYAAQII
;
A
#
# COMPACT_ATOMS: atom_id res chain seq x y z
N MET A 1 -24.80 -11.85 20.52
CA MET A 1 -24.59 -12.54 19.22
C MET A 1 -23.34 -13.39 19.35
N ASN A 2 -23.43 -14.68 19.01
CA ASN A 2 -22.44 -15.71 19.36
C ASN A 2 -21.13 -15.50 18.58
N HIS A 3 -20.15 -14.85 19.20
CA HIS A 3 -18.81 -14.57 18.67
C HIS A 3 -17.90 -15.81 18.49
N TRP A 4 -18.47 -17.00 18.51
CA TRP A 4 -17.74 -18.27 18.67
C TRP A 4 -18.52 -19.46 18.09
N SER A 5 -19.03 -19.36 16.87
CA SER A 5 -19.79 -20.44 16.22
C SER A 5 -19.08 -21.79 16.22
N ASP A 6 -17.73 -21.79 16.19
CA ASP A 6 -16.88 -22.99 16.24
C ASP A 6 -16.37 -23.38 17.64
N TYR A 7 -16.64 -22.59 18.67
CA TYR A 7 -16.30 -22.96 20.04
C TYR A 7 -17.42 -23.77 20.67
N THR A 8 -17.00 -24.79 21.42
CA THR A 8 -17.87 -25.39 22.42
C THR A 8 -18.33 -24.33 23.44
N GLN A 9 -19.45 -24.58 24.10
CA GLN A 9 -19.95 -23.70 25.16
C GLN A 9 -18.90 -23.49 26.27
N ALA A 10 -18.12 -24.52 26.58
CA ALA A 10 -17.04 -24.46 27.57
C ALA A 10 -15.88 -23.54 27.15
N GLU A 11 -15.45 -23.61 25.89
CA GLU A 11 -14.41 -22.72 25.34
C GLU A 11 -14.88 -21.26 25.33
N SER A 12 -16.15 -21.02 24.97
CA SER A 12 -16.77 -19.68 25.04
C SER A 12 -16.88 -19.14 26.46
N GLN A 13 -17.12 -20.00 27.46
CA GLN A 13 -17.12 -19.63 28.86
C GLN A 13 -15.71 -19.31 29.36
N LEU A 14 -14.72 -20.13 29.00
CA LEU A 14 -13.32 -19.91 29.33
C LEU A 14 -12.79 -18.59 28.74
N ALA A 15 -13.06 -18.30 27.46
CA ALA A 15 -12.65 -17.06 26.83
C ALA A 15 -13.29 -15.82 27.49
N ARG A 16 -14.56 -15.91 27.92
CA ARG A 16 -15.24 -14.84 28.67
C ARG A 16 -14.64 -14.64 30.06
N LEU A 17 -14.36 -15.74 30.77
CA LEU A 17 -13.71 -15.70 32.07
C LEU A 17 -12.33 -15.03 31.98
N LEU A 18 -11.51 -15.43 31.00
CA LEU A 18 -10.18 -14.86 30.79
C LEU A 18 -10.24 -13.37 30.43
N ASN A 19 -11.20 -12.93 29.61
CA ASN A 19 -11.41 -11.49 29.35
C ASN A 19 -11.83 -10.73 30.61
N ALA A 20 -12.73 -11.29 31.43
CA ALA A 20 -13.14 -10.66 32.68
C ALA A 20 -11.98 -10.54 33.67
N LEU A 21 -11.13 -11.57 33.76
CA LEU A 21 -9.92 -11.55 34.58
C LEU A 21 -8.88 -10.56 34.06
N ALA A 22 -8.69 -10.47 32.74
CA ALA A 22 -7.83 -9.47 32.14
C ALA A 22 -8.27 -8.04 32.51
N ALA A 23 -9.57 -7.76 32.40
CA ALA A 23 -10.14 -6.46 32.79
C ALA A 23 -10.00 -6.21 34.29
N LEU A 24 -10.22 -7.23 35.14
CA LEU A 24 -10.03 -7.14 36.58
C LEU A 24 -8.58 -6.80 36.94
N PHE A 25 -7.60 -7.56 36.42
CA PHE A 25 -6.19 -7.33 36.70
C PHE A 25 -5.70 -5.98 36.18
N ALA A 26 -6.12 -5.57 34.97
CA ALA A 26 -5.82 -4.25 34.43
C ALA A 26 -6.45 -3.13 35.26
N GLY A 27 -7.70 -3.31 35.69
CA GLY A 27 -8.40 -2.37 36.56
C GLY A 27 -7.74 -2.24 37.94
N LEU A 28 -7.28 -3.33 38.53
CA LEU A 28 -6.52 -3.33 39.78
C LEU A 28 -5.16 -2.63 39.61
N ALA A 29 -4.45 -2.89 38.51
CA ALA A 29 -3.21 -2.20 38.19
C ALA A 29 -3.43 -0.69 38.02
N LEU A 30 -4.51 -0.28 37.34
CA LEU A 30 -4.88 1.13 37.17
C LEU A 30 -5.34 1.76 38.50
N ALA A 31 -6.06 1.03 39.33
CA ALA A 31 -6.47 1.49 40.65
C ALA A 31 -5.25 1.77 41.53
N LEU A 32 -4.25 0.87 41.52
CA LEU A 32 -2.96 1.10 42.19
C LEU A 32 -2.21 2.30 41.63
N LEU A 33 -2.39 2.65 40.34
CA LEU A 33 -1.83 3.86 39.75
C LEU A 33 -2.54 5.11 40.27
N ILE A 34 -3.87 5.12 40.30
CA ILE A 34 -4.68 6.33 40.46
C ILE A 34 -5.03 6.63 41.94
N LEU A 35 -5.35 5.61 42.74
CA LEU A 35 -5.80 5.77 44.13
C LEU A 35 -4.84 6.60 45.02
N PRO A 36 -3.50 6.48 44.88
CA PRO A 36 -2.55 7.31 45.63
C PRO A 36 -2.70 8.82 45.37
N TYR A 37 -3.27 9.21 44.22
CA TYR A 37 -3.52 10.62 43.88
C TYR A 37 -4.85 11.13 44.42
N LEU A 38 -5.84 10.25 44.59
CA LEU A 38 -7.22 10.60 44.92
C LEU A 38 -7.55 10.48 46.42
N LEU A 39 -6.86 9.61 47.16
CA LEU A 39 -7.14 9.36 48.58
C LEU A 39 -6.07 10.00 49.49
N PRO A 40 -6.44 10.44 50.71
CA PRO A 40 -5.46 10.81 51.73
C PRO A 40 -4.57 9.61 52.08
N ALA A 41 -3.32 9.87 52.48
CA ALA A 41 -2.33 8.85 52.81
C ALA A 41 -2.87 7.88 53.88
N THR A 42 -3.38 6.73 53.43
CA THR A 42 -3.85 5.63 54.28
C THR A 42 -2.73 4.59 54.39
N PRO A 43 -2.64 3.81 55.49
CA PRO A 43 -1.56 2.83 55.71
C PRO A 43 -1.32 1.84 54.56
N LEU A 44 -2.37 1.57 53.76
CA LEU A 44 -2.29 0.73 52.56
C LEU A 44 -1.43 1.32 51.43
N PHE A 45 -1.31 2.65 51.37
CA PHE A 45 -0.58 3.42 50.35
C PHE A 45 0.62 4.21 50.92
N ILE A 46 0.92 4.08 52.22
CA ILE A 46 2.08 4.70 52.89
C ILE A 46 3.39 3.92 52.60
N ALA A 47 3.31 2.75 51.95
CA ALA A 47 4.49 2.00 51.54
C ALA A 47 5.23 2.70 50.36
N PRO A 48 6.57 2.67 50.31
CA PRO A 48 7.36 3.41 49.32
C PRO A 48 6.92 3.23 47.84
N PRO A 49 7.27 4.18 46.96
CA PRO A 49 7.07 4.13 45.50
C PRO A 49 7.32 2.77 44.82
N PHE A 50 8.32 2.04 45.32
CA PHE A 50 8.79 0.77 44.79
C PHE A 50 7.86 -0.43 45.13
N PHE A 51 6.95 -0.30 46.10
CA PHE A 51 5.99 -1.34 46.51
C PHE A 51 4.80 -1.42 45.56
N VAL A 52 4.28 -0.24 45.21
CA VAL A 52 3.15 -0.08 44.29
C VAL A 52 3.57 -0.52 42.88
N SER A 53 4.77 -0.17 42.44
CA SER A 53 5.29 -0.55 41.12
C SER A 53 5.41 -2.06 40.90
N ASN A 54 5.97 -2.82 41.84
CA ASN A 54 6.16 -4.27 41.68
C ASN A 54 4.83 -5.04 41.64
N SER A 55 3.86 -4.65 42.48
CA SER A 55 2.52 -5.25 42.46
C SER A 55 1.76 -4.92 41.17
N MET A 56 1.92 -3.70 40.66
CA MET A 56 1.37 -3.30 39.36
C MET A 56 1.99 -4.10 38.20
N ALA A 57 3.30 -4.35 38.23
CA ALA A 57 3.99 -5.14 37.22
C ALA A 57 3.42 -6.57 37.13
N GLY A 58 3.23 -7.22 38.28
CA GLY A 58 2.65 -8.55 38.37
C GLY A 58 1.21 -8.61 37.84
N LEU A 59 0.36 -7.67 38.27
CA LEU A 59 -1.02 -7.57 37.80
C LEU A 59 -1.10 -7.27 36.29
N THR A 60 -0.21 -6.43 35.77
CA THR A 60 -0.13 -6.12 34.34
C THR A 60 0.24 -7.37 33.55
N LEU A 61 1.24 -8.14 34.00
CA LEU A 61 1.62 -9.39 33.34
C LEU A 61 0.49 -10.43 33.35
N LEU A 62 -0.21 -10.60 34.47
CA LEU A 62 -1.38 -11.48 34.57
C LEU A 62 -2.53 -11.02 33.66
N ALA A 63 -2.76 -9.71 33.57
CA ALA A 63 -3.74 -9.12 32.65
C ALA A 63 -3.42 -9.47 31.20
N PHE A 64 -2.16 -9.33 30.77
CA PHE A 64 -1.74 -9.66 29.41
C PHE A 64 -1.84 -11.16 29.12
N LEU A 65 -1.41 -12.03 30.03
CA LEU A 65 -1.54 -13.48 29.86
C LEU A 65 -3.00 -13.90 29.69
N ALA A 66 -3.89 -13.35 30.53
CA ALA A 66 -5.33 -13.62 30.43
C ALA A 66 -5.92 -13.06 29.11
N TRP A 67 -5.53 -11.85 28.72
CA TRP A 67 -6.04 -11.18 27.54
C TRP A 67 -5.61 -11.84 26.23
N PHE A 68 -4.32 -12.18 26.08
CA PHE A 68 -3.83 -12.95 24.93
C PHE A 68 -4.51 -14.32 24.86
N SER A 69 -4.59 -15.02 26.00
CA SER A 69 -5.24 -16.34 26.08
C SER A 69 -6.73 -16.30 25.70
N ALA A 70 -7.41 -15.18 25.97
CA ALA A 70 -8.81 -15.00 25.63
C ALA A 70 -9.04 -14.78 24.12
N GLY A 71 -8.01 -14.43 23.36
CA GLY A 71 -8.07 -14.30 21.89
C GLY A 71 -8.27 -15.64 21.19
N ASP A 72 -7.57 -16.67 21.66
CA ASP A 72 -7.68 -18.05 21.19
C ASP A 72 -7.31 -19.04 22.31
N VAL A 73 -8.33 -19.61 22.96
CA VAL A 73 -8.14 -20.50 24.11
C VAL A 73 -7.57 -21.87 23.74
N ARG A 74 -7.64 -22.26 22.45
CA ARG A 74 -7.04 -23.49 21.94
C ARG A 74 -5.55 -23.28 21.71
N ARG A 75 -5.19 -22.24 20.96
CA ARG A 75 -3.81 -21.89 20.61
C ARG A 75 -2.97 -21.51 21.82
N PHE A 76 -3.51 -20.67 22.71
CA PHE A 76 -2.79 -20.14 23.86
C PHE A 76 -3.00 -20.96 25.14
N ARG A 77 -3.40 -22.23 25.01
CA ARG A 77 -3.56 -23.13 26.15
C ARG A 77 -2.33 -23.16 27.09
N PRO A 78 -1.08 -23.12 26.59
CA PRO A 78 0.07 -23.07 27.48
C PRO A 78 0.23 -21.73 28.21
N MET A 79 -0.26 -20.61 27.67
CA MET A 79 -0.34 -19.34 28.43
C MET A 79 -1.36 -19.42 29.55
N ILE A 80 -2.48 -20.14 29.34
CA ILE A 80 -3.46 -20.42 30.39
C ILE A 80 -2.80 -21.25 31.50
N ASP A 81 -1.95 -22.22 31.15
CA ASP A 81 -1.20 -23.03 32.12
C ASP A 81 -0.20 -22.19 32.91
N VAL A 82 0.53 -21.29 32.25
CA VAL A 82 1.40 -20.31 32.90
C VAL A 82 0.60 -19.39 33.83
N LEU A 83 -0.57 -18.92 33.40
CA LEU A 83 -1.44 -18.06 34.22
C LEU A 83 -1.91 -18.80 35.48
N ILE A 84 -2.33 -20.07 35.36
CA ILE A 84 -2.68 -20.92 36.50
C ILE A 84 -1.48 -21.09 37.43
N ALA A 85 -0.30 -21.43 36.88
CA ALA A 85 0.92 -21.61 37.65
C ALA A 85 1.32 -20.33 38.39
N ALA A 86 1.23 -19.16 37.74
CA ALA A 86 1.51 -17.86 38.34
C ALA A 86 0.59 -17.57 39.54
N LEU A 87 -0.71 -17.88 39.40
CA LEU A 87 -1.68 -17.73 40.49
C LEU A 87 -1.40 -18.70 41.65
N LEU A 88 -1.02 -19.95 41.36
CA LEU A 88 -0.65 -20.93 42.39
C LEU A 88 0.65 -20.55 43.12
N ILE A 89 1.65 -20.03 42.39
CA ILE A 89 2.88 -19.49 42.96
C ILE A 89 2.54 -18.28 43.85
N GLY A 90 1.61 -17.43 43.43
CA GLY A 90 1.12 -16.32 44.24
C GLY A 90 0.45 -16.78 45.52
N ALA A 91 -0.43 -17.78 45.43
CA ALA A 91 -1.03 -18.39 46.61
C ALA A 91 0.04 -18.96 47.56
N ALA A 92 1.01 -19.72 47.05
CA ALA A 92 2.11 -20.25 47.84
C ALA A 92 2.93 -19.13 48.51
N ALA A 93 3.23 -18.06 47.79
CA ALA A 93 3.96 -16.92 48.32
C ALA A 93 3.18 -16.20 49.44
N PHE A 94 1.87 -15.95 49.26
CA PHE A 94 1.02 -15.38 50.29
C PHE A 94 0.92 -16.28 51.54
N LEU A 95 0.86 -17.60 51.35
CA LEU A 95 0.84 -18.56 52.45
C LEU A 95 2.17 -18.58 53.22
N VAL A 96 3.30 -18.65 52.53
CA VAL A 96 4.64 -18.58 53.15
C VAL A 96 4.81 -17.29 53.94
N MET A 97 4.33 -16.17 53.39
CA MET A 97 4.34 -14.88 54.06
C MET A 97 3.41 -14.80 55.28
N TYR A 98 2.24 -15.44 55.22
CA TYR A 98 1.32 -15.54 56.36
C TYR A 98 1.89 -16.37 57.52
N LEU A 99 2.72 -17.38 57.21
CA LEU A 99 3.36 -18.24 58.22
C LEU A 99 4.52 -17.54 58.97
N ARG A 100 4.83 -16.27 58.65
CA ARG A 100 5.81 -15.43 59.37
C ARG A 100 5.12 -14.65 60.50
N PRO A 101 5.84 -14.23 61.56
CA PRO A 101 5.36 -13.17 62.43
C PRO A 101 5.11 -11.89 61.60
N VAL A 102 3.85 -11.59 61.33
CA VAL A 102 3.39 -10.39 60.62
C VAL A 102 2.53 -9.55 61.55
N ASP A 103 2.42 -8.26 61.28
CA ASP A 103 1.51 -7.37 62.00
C ASP A 103 0.07 -7.92 61.88
N PRO A 104 -0.73 -7.98 62.97
CA PRO A 104 -2.13 -8.38 62.91
C PRO A 104 -2.96 -7.67 61.82
N MET A 105 -2.59 -6.42 61.47
CA MET A 105 -3.22 -5.66 60.39
C MET A 105 -2.93 -6.22 58.98
N GLN A 106 -1.92 -7.09 58.82
CA GLN A 106 -1.50 -7.69 57.55
C GLN A 106 -1.97 -9.14 57.37
N GLU A 107 -2.44 -9.81 58.43
CA GLU A 107 -2.92 -11.20 58.36
C GLU A 107 -4.14 -11.36 57.44
N THR A 108 -5.14 -10.49 57.60
CA THR A 108 -6.39 -10.57 56.83
C THR A 108 -6.17 -10.37 55.33
N PRO A 109 -5.41 -9.35 54.88
CA PRO A 109 -5.15 -9.18 53.45
C PRO A 109 -4.24 -10.29 52.84
N LEU A 110 -3.34 -10.91 53.61
CA LEU A 110 -2.54 -12.06 53.14
C LEU A 110 -3.42 -13.30 52.90
N LEU A 111 -4.32 -13.62 53.84
CA LEU A 111 -5.29 -14.71 53.68
C LEU A 111 -6.28 -14.44 52.53
N LEU A 112 -6.71 -13.18 52.36
CA LEU A 112 -7.53 -12.78 51.23
C LEU A 112 -6.77 -12.96 49.91
N GLY A 113 -5.51 -12.53 49.83
CA GLY A 113 -4.65 -12.71 48.66
C GLY A 113 -4.47 -14.19 48.29
N PHE A 114 -4.21 -15.04 49.29
CA PHE A 114 -4.18 -16.49 49.14
C PHE A 114 -5.50 -17.05 48.59
N GLY A 115 -6.62 -16.71 49.23
CA GLY A 115 -7.95 -17.19 48.85
C GLY A 115 -8.34 -16.78 47.43
N VAL A 116 -8.10 -15.51 47.07
CA VAL A 116 -8.39 -14.98 45.73
C VAL A 116 -7.56 -15.71 44.66
N CYS A 117 -6.26 -15.89 44.88
CA CYS A 117 -5.40 -16.61 43.94
C CYS A 117 -5.87 -18.06 43.73
N CYS A 118 -6.18 -18.77 44.81
CA CYS A 118 -6.70 -20.14 44.77
C CYS A 118 -8.05 -20.24 44.03
N ILE A 119 -9.00 -19.35 44.33
CA ILE A 119 -10.31 -19.34 43.68
C ILE A 119 -10.17 -19.09 42.18
N ILE A 120 -9.39 -18.09 41.78
CA ILE A 120 -9.19 -17.77 40.36
C ILE A 120 -8.50 -18.96 39.65
N ALA A 121 -7.45 -19.53 40.23
CA ALA A 121 -6.75 -20.68 39.66
C ALA A 121 -7.69 -21.90 39.49
N LEU A 122 -8.54 -22.18 40.49
CA LEU A 122 -9.54 -23.25 40.43
C LEU A 122 -10.59 -23.00 39.35
N LEU A 123 -11.11 -21.78 39.25
CA LEU A 123 -12.10 -21.41 38.24
C LEU A 123 -11.55 -21.57 36.81
N ILE A 124 -10.34 -21.08 36.55
CA ILE A 124 -9.68 -21.25 35.25
C ILE A 124 -9.44 -22.74 34.96
N THR A 125 -8.91 -23.48 35.93
CA THR A 125 -8.62 -24.92 35.78
C THR A 125 -9.88 -25.72 35.48
N ALA A 126 -10.97 -25.49 36.22
CA ALA A 126 -12.24 -26.16 36.00
C ALA A 126 -12.80 -25.90 34.59
N GLN A 127 -12.76 -24.65 34.12
CA GLN A 127 -13.22 -24.29 32.78
C GLN A 127 -12.30 -24.86 31.68
N ARG A 128 -10.98 -24.82 31.88
CA ARG A 128 -9.98 -25.41 30.98
C ARG A 128 -10.14 -26.92 30.84
N LEU A 129 -10.46 -27.63 31.92
CA LEU A 129 -10.69 -29.08 31.88
C LEU A 129 -11.97 -29.48 31.13
N ARG A 130 -12.96 -28.58 31.06
CA ARG A 130 -14.20 -28.75 30.27
C ARG A 130 -13.97 -28.45 28.78
N ALA A 131 -13.05 -27.54 28.46
CA ALA A 131 -12.60 -27.23 27.09
C ALA A 131 -11.60 -28.28 26.57
N ARG A 132 -12.04 -29.53 26.39
CA ARG A 132 -11.16 -30.69 26.12
C ARG A 132 -10.69 -30.86 24.68
N ASN A 133 -11.11 -30.03 23.72
CA ASN A 133 -10.84 -30.29 22.32
C ASN A 133 -9.40 -29.92 21.93
N PRO A 134 -8.53 -30.89 21.54
CA PRO A 134 -7.22 -30.58 20.99
C PRO A 134 -7.37 -30.39 19.48
N GLN A 135 -7.46 -29.14 19.02
CA GLN A 135 -7.18 -28.89 17.60
C GLN A 135 -5.67 -28.85 17.36
N ALA A 136 -5.28 -29.30 16.17
CA ALA A 136 -3.92 -29.24 15.65
C ALA A 136 -3.38 -27.80 15.67
N PRO A 137 -2.05 -27.62 15.76
CA PRO A 137 -1.44 -26.30 15.76
C PRO A 137 -1.89 -25.46 14.56
N TRP A 138 -2.34 -24.25 14.88
CA TRP A 138 -2.92 -23.25 13.98
C TRP A 138 -1.93 -22.66 12.92
N LEU A 139 -0.78 -23.29 12.69
CA LEU A 139 0.21 -22.88 11.69
C LEU A 139 0.80 -24.13 11.01
N PRO A 140 0.13 -24.71 9.99
CA PRO A 140 0.57 -25.93 9.32
C PRO A 140 1.87 -25.79 8.50
N TRP A 141 2.39 -24.57 8.31
CA TRP A 141 3.52 -24.29 7.42
C TRP A 141 4.82 -23.86 8.12
N ILE A 142 4.97 -24.05 9.44
CA ILE A 142 6.32 -23.87 10.03
C ILE A 142 7.26 -24.81 9.26
N PRO A 143 8.31 -24.27 8.60
CA PRO A 143 9.14 -25.10 7.74
C PRO A 143 9.72 -26.26 8.55
N ASP A 144 9.65 -27.47 8.00
CA ASP A 144 10.29 -28.64 8.58
C ASP A 144 11.81 -28.56 8.33
N LYS A 145 12.45 -27.61 9.03
CA LYS A 145 13.89 -27.36 9.00
C LYS A 145 14.50 -27.54 10.38
N PRO A 146 15.78 -27.96 10.50
CA PRO A 146 16.47 -28.01 11.78
C PRO A 146 16.42 -26.68 12.53
N LEU A 147 16.62 -26.69 13.85
CA LEU A 147 16.73 -25.44 14.62
C LEU A 147 17.87 -24.60 14.05
N THR A 148 17.55 -23.35 13.72
CA THR A 148 18.50 -22.36 13.24
C THR A 148 19.46 -21.95 14.37
N GLN A 149 20.58 -21.34 14.01
CA GLN A 149 21.54 -20.86 15.01
C GLN A 149 20.91 -19.86 16.01
N PRO A 150 20.08 -18.87 15.60
CA PRO A 150 19.38 -18.01 16.55
C PRO A 150 18.42 -18.76 17.48
N GLU A 151 17.70 -19.76 16.98
CA GLU A 151 16.81 -20.58 17.81
C GLU A 151 17.60 -21.39 18.85
N THR A 152 18.77 -21.91 18.47
CA THR A 152 19.65 -22.65 19.40
C THR A 152 20.22 -21.73 20.48
N ILE A 153 20.68 -20.53 20.10
CA ILE A 153 21.17 -19.52 21.05
C ILE A 153 20.04 -19.11 22.02
N ALA A 154 18.85 -18.84 21.47
CA ALA A 154 17.69 -18.49 22.28
C ALA A 154 17.34 -19.60 23.27
N ARG A 155 17.40 -20.87 22.85
CA ARG A 155 17.16 -22.03 23.71
C ARG A 155 18.05 -22.01 24.94
N VAL A 156 19.36 -21.82 24.74
CA VAL A 156 20.35 -21.78 25.83
C VAL A 156 20.15 -20.55 26.70
N PHE A 157 19.96 -19.38 26.09
CA PHE A 157 19.71 -18.13 26.81
C PHE A 157 18.49 -18.25 27.74
N PHE A 158 17.35 -18.71 27.22
CA PHE A 158 16.12 -18.85 27.99
C PHE A 158 16.21 -19.96 29.05
N ALA A 159 17.01 -21.01 28.83
CA ALA A 159 17.27 -22.01 29.86
C ALA A 159 18.01 -21.40 31.05
N ILE A 160 19.12 -20.71 30.79
CA ILE A 160 19.94 -20.07 31.82
C ILE A 160 19.12 -18.99 32.54
N PHE A 161 18.47 -18.11 31.77
CA PHE A 161 17.65 -17.03 32.31
C PHE A 161 16.48 -17.56 33.14
N GLY A 162 15.81 -18.62 32.67
CA GLY A 162 14.69 -19.25 33.37
C GLY A 162 15.09 -19.87 34.71
N VAL A 163 16.21 -20.62 34.73
CA VAL A 163 16.76 -21.18 35.98
C VAL A 163 17.18 -20.06 36.94
N ALA A 164 17.86 -19.02 36.45
CA ALA A 164 18.27 -17.89 37.27
C ALA A 164 17.08 -17.14 37.86
N ALA A 165 16.02 -16.90 37.07
CA ALA A 165 14.81 -16.24 37.54
C ALA A 165 14.07 -17.07 38.60
N LEU A 166 13.87 -18.37 38.38
CA LEU A 166 13.22 -19.23 39.38
C LEU A 166 14.06 -19.35 40.67
N SER A 167 15.39 -19.41 40.54
CA SER A 167 16.29 -19.40 41.69
C SER A 167 16.21 -18.07 42.45
N GLY A 168 16.09 -16.95 41.73
CA GLY A 168 15.87 -15.62 42.32
C GLY A 168 14.53 -15.51 43.03
N ALA A 169 13.46 -16.07 42.47
CA ALA A 169 12.13 -16.09 43.10
C ALA A 169 12.08 -17.00 44.34
N ALA A 170 12.74 -18.16 44.30
CA ALA A 170 12.91 -19.00 45.48
C ALA A 170 13.76 -18.29 46.54
N GLY A 171 14.85 -17.64 46.10
CA GLY A 171 15.69 -16.79 46.92
C GLY A 171 14.90 -15.68 47.62
N SER A 172 14.03 -14.95 46.92
CA SER A 172 13.22 -13.88 47.53
C SER A 172 12.26 -14.39 48.61
N LEU A 173 11.80 -15.64 48.52
CA LEU A 173 11.00 -16.28 49.56
C LEU A 173 11.84 -16.79 50.74
N LEU A 174 13.07 -17.25 50.49
CA LEU A 174 13.93 -17.91 51.49
C LEU A 174 14.90 -16.96 52.20
N LEU A 175 15.34 -15.88 51.55
CA LEU A 175 16.23 -14.84 52.09
C LEU A 175 15.78 -14.30 53.46
N PRO A 176 14.48 -14.07 53.72
CA PRO A 176 14.00 -13.69 55.05
C PRO A 176 14.28 -14.73 56.17
N TYR A 177 14.50 -16.00 55.83
CA TYR A 177 14.77 -17.10 56.78
C TYR A 177 16.26 -17.38 56.98
N LEU A 178 17.14 -16.84 56.12
CA LEU A 178 18.58 -17.10 56.15
C LEU A 178 19.37 -16.13 57.03
N GLY A 179 18.71 -15.13 57.61
CA GLY A 179 19.23 -14.33 58.72
C GLY A 179 20.61 -13.71 58.49
N GLU A 180 20.75 -12.73 57.59
CA GLU A 180 21.88 -11.79 57.59
C GLU A 180 21.58 -10.49 56.82
N THR A 181 22.27 -9.43 57.23
CA THR A 181 22.00 -7.98 57.04
C THR A 181 22.17 -7.41 55.61
N LEU A 182 22.31 -8.22 54.56
CA LEU A 182 22.67 -7.71 53.23
C LEU A 182 21.49 -7.05 52.47
N ILE A 183 20.23 -7.40 52.78
CA ILE A 183 18.99 -6.93 52.10
C ILE A 183 17.86 -6.66 53.13
N ALA A 184 18.23 -6.34 54.38
CA ALA A 184 17.27 -6.32 55.50
C ALA A 184 16.12 -5.31 55.32
N ASP A 185 16.37 -4.15 54.71
CA ASP A 185 15.35 -3.08 54.59
C ASP A 185 14.34 -3.29 53.45
N VAL A 186 14.69 -4.08 52.42
CA VAL A 186 13.77 -4.41 51.29
C VAL A 186 12.89 -5.62 51.62
N ALA A 187 13.34 -6.51 52.51
CA ALA A 187 12.71 -7.79 52.79
C ALA A 187 11.70 -7.78 53.97
N VAL A 188 11.25 -6.60 54.42
CA VAL A 188 10.33 -6.49 55.57
C VAL A 188 8.87 -6.61 55.17
N ASN A 189 8.47 -6.16 53.97
CA ASN A 189 7.05 -6.16 53.58
C ASN A 189 6.64 -7.47 52.88
N PRO A 190 5.70 -8.25 53.45
CA PRO A 190 5.32 -9.54 52.90
C PRO A 190 4.63 -9.44 51.52
N PHE A 191 3.92 -8.33 51.23
CA PHE A 191 3.26 -8.14 49.93
C PHE A 191 4.24 -7.85 48.80
N MET A 192 5.36 -7.18 49.10
CA MET A 192 6.42 -6.93 48.12
C MET A 192 7.10 -8.23 47.71
N ILE A 193 7.45 -9.05 48.70
CA ILE A 193 8.10 -10.34 48.48
C ILE A 193 7.15 -11.23 47.66
N ALA A 194 5.87 -11.31 48.04
CA ALA A 194 4.89 -12.09 47.30
C ALA A 194 4.71 -11.59 45.85
N GLY A 195 4.52 -10.29 45.62
CA GLY A 195 4.32 -9.72 44.29
C GLY A 195 5.54 -9.88 43.36
N SER A 196 6.75 -9.61 43.88
CA SER A 196 7.99 -9.78 43.12
C SER A 196 8.28 -11.25 42.82
N THR A 197 8.01 -12.15 43.77
CA THR A 197 8.15 -13.60 43.56
C THR A 197 7.24 -14.08 42.43
N VAL A 198 5.97 -13.65 42.39
CA VAL A 198 5.05 -14.01 41.32
C VAL A 198 5.55 -13.52 39.96
N LYS A 199 5.97 -12.25 39.85
CA LYS A 199 6.50 -11.69 38.60
C LYS A 199 7.72 -12.48 38.11
N ILE A 200 8.74 -12.61 38.96
CA ILE A 200 10.02 -13.24 38.60
C ILE A 200 9.81 -14.72 38.28
N ALA A 201 9.01 -15.44 39.07
CA ALA A 201 8.74 -16.85 38.84
C ALA A 201 7.93 -17.08 37.55
N THR A 202 6.97 -16.21 37.24
CA THR A 202 6.20 -16.28 36.00
C THR A 202 7.10 -16.05 34.79
N ILE A 203 7.98 -15.05 34.84
CA ILE A 203 8.99 -14.80 33.79
C ILE A 203 9.92 -16.00 33.62
N GLY A 204 10.40 -16.58 34.74
CA GLY A 204 11.25 -17.77 34.74
C GLY A 204 10.58 -18.99 34.13
N LEU A 205 9.31 -19.24 34.48
CA LEU A 205 8.52 -20.33 33.91
C LEU A 205 8.33 -20.13 32.40
N CYS A 206 8.00 -18.90 31.97
CA CYS A 206 7.89 -18.59 30.54
C CYS A 206 9.21 -18.85 29.80
N ALA A 207 10.33 -18.43 30.37
CA ALA A 207 11.65 -18.66 29.78
C ALA A 207 11.97 -20.16 29.67
N LEU A 208 11.71 -20.96 30.70
CA LEU A 208 11.96 -22.41 30.62
C LEU A 208 11.06 -23.12 29.60
N LEU A 209 9.79 -22.70 29.47
CA LEU A 209 8.91 -23.24 28.42
C LEU A 209 9.44 -22.89 27.03
N ILE A 210 9.91 -21.65 26.82
CA ILE A 210 10.56 -21.24 25.58
C ILE A 210 11.82 -22.08 25.30
N ALA A 211 12.64 -22.36 26.33
CA ALA A 211 13.83 -23.19 26.17
C ALA A 211 13.52 -24.67 25.89
N PHE A 212 12.37 -25.17 26.36
CA PHE A 212 11.94 -26.53 26.10
C PHE A 212 11.61 -26.73 24.62
N ASP A 213 10.82 -25.82 24.06
CA ASP A 213 10.42 -25.83 22.64
C ASP A 213 10.29 -24.40 22.10
N VAL A 214 11.40 -23.89 21.56
CA VAL A 214 11.52 -22.51 21.06
C VAL A 214 10.43 -22.21 20.04
N ARG A 215 10.17 -23.13 19.10
CA ARG A 215 9.19 -22.89 18.03
C ARG A 215 7.77 -22.89 18.54
N ARG A 216 7.42 -23.84 19.40
CA ARG A 216 6.09 -23.90 20.02
C ARG A 216 5.82 -22.65 20.85
N PHE A 217 6.72 -22.28 21.74
CA PHE A 217 6.41 -21.24 22.71
C PHE A 217 6.64 -19.82 22.20
N ILE A 218 7.49 -19.63 21.17
CA ILE A 218 7.65 -18.32 20.51
C ILE A 218 6.62 -18.14 19.39
N HIS A 219 6.41 -19.12 18.51
CA HIS A 219 5.55 -18.92 17.33
C HIS A 219 4.11 -19.39 17.53
N HIS A 220 3.90 -20.56 18.14
CA HIS A 220 2.54 -21.06 18.36
C HIS A 220 1.87 -20.34 19.53
N THR A 221 2.54 -20.25 20.68
CA THR A 221 1.94 -19.65 21.89
C THR A 221 2.31 -18.19 22.09
N GLN A 222 3.30 -17.63 21.37
CA GLN A 222 3.63 -16.20 21.44
C GLN A 222 4.03 -15.70 22.84
N LEU A 223 4.64 -16.59 23.63
CA LEU A 223 4.99 -16.35 25.03
C LEU A 223 6.05 -15.26 25.17
N LEU A 224 7.04 -15.26 24.26
CA LEU A 224 8.05 -14.21 24.19
C LEU A 224 7.42 -12.83 23.89
N THR A 225 6.45 -12.77 22.98
CA THR A 225 5.73 -11.53 22.65
C THR A 225 4.94 -11.00 23.84
N ALA A 226 4.24 -11.87 24.58
CA ALA A 226 3.54 -11.48 25.80
C ALA A 226 4.49 -10.96 26.89
N LEU A 227 5.69 -11.56 27.03
CA LEU A 227 6.72 -11.05 27.94
C LEU A 227 7.21 -9.66 27.53
N ILE A 228 7.49 -9.43 26.24
CA ILE A 228 7.94 -8.14 25.73
C ILE A 228 6.89 -7.05 26.00
N ILE A 229 5.64 -7.31 25.64
CA ILE A 229 4.54 -6.34 25.82
C ILE A 229 4.27 -6.10 27.31
N GLY A 230 4.26 -7.15 28.14
CA GLY A 230 4.06 -7.03 29.58
C GLY A 230 5.11 -6.15 30.26
N ASN A 231 6.40 -6.33 29.90
CA ASN A 231 7.48 -5.49 30.43
C ASN A 231 7.43 -4.05 29.86
N GLY A 232 7.05 -3.87 28.59
CA GLY A 232 6.87 -2.54 28.01
C GLY A 232 5.73 -1.74 28.64
N ALA A 233 4.60 -2.39 28.94
CA ALA A 233 3.48 -1.78 29.66
C ALA A 233 3.90 -1.37 31.08
N PHE A 234 4.75 -2.16 31.74
CA PHE A 234 5.29 -1.81 33.05
C PHE A 234 6.11 -0.51 33.02
N ILE A 235 6.99 -0.33 32.02
CA ILE A 235 7.73 0.92 31.84
C ILE A 235 6.78 2.12 31.72
N TYR A 236 5.76 2.00 30.88
CA TYR A 236 4.78 3.06 30.67
C TYR A 236 4.04 3.42 31.97
N ILE A 237 3.63 2.40 32.72
CA ILE A 237 2.96 2.56 34.01
C ILE A 237 3.90 3.21 35.04
N MET A 238 5.19 2.83 35.08
CA MET A 238 6.17 3.47 35.97
C MET A 238 6.36 4.95 35.62
N LEU A 239 6.46 5.30 34.33
CA LEU A 239 6.56 6.69 33.87
C LEU A 239 5.35 7.53 34.29
N MET A 240 4.14 6.96 34.21
CA MET A 240 2.91 7.61 34.67
C MET A 240 2.82 7.73 36.20
N ALA A 241 3.53 6.88 36.94
CA ALA A 241 3.59 6.94 38.39
C ALA A 241 4.61 7.97 38.92
N VAL A 242 5.55 8.45 38.08
CA VAL A 242 6.62 9.38 38.47
C VAL A 242 6.12 10.61 39.24
N PRO A 243 5.08 11.34 38.79
CA PRO A 243 4.65 12.58 39.47
C PRO A 243 4.03 12.34 40.85
N GLY A 244 3.47 11.16 41.11
CA GLY A 244 2.81 10.83 42.39
C GLY A 244 3.79 10.46 43.48
N PHE A 245 5.00 10.04 43.10
CA PHE A 245 6.02 9.64 44.04
C PHE A 245 6.61 10.84 44.81
N ASP A 246 6.54 12.07 44.27
CA ASP A 246 7.00 13.29 44.95
C ASP A 246 6.20 13.62 46.21
N ARG A 247 5.03 12.99 46.39
CA ARG A 247 4.16 13.13 47.56
C ARG A 247 4.60 12.31 48.77
N PHE A 248 5.54 11.37 48.61
CA PHE A 248 5.92 10.36 49.63
C PHE A 248 7.29 10.60 50.30
N GLY A 249 7.94 11.74 50.02
CA GLY A 249 9.23 12.13 50.63
C GLY A 249 10.46 11.43 50.03
N ASP A 250 11.65 11.86 50.47
CA ASP A 250 12.93 11.29 50.04
C ASP A 250 13.19 9.94 50.72
N TYR A 251 13.28 8.87 49.92
CA TYR A 251 13.60 7.52 50.38
C TYR A 251 14.99 7.13 49.87
N MET A 252 15.86 6.69 50.78
CA MET A 252 17.18 6.13 50.46
C MET A 252 17.19 4.65 50.81
N LEU A 253 17.63 3.81 49.87
CA LEU A 253 17.79 2.39 50.10
C LEU A 253 19.27 2.03 50.19
N SER A 254 19.66 1.30 51.24
CA SER A 254 21.01 0.75 51.37
C SER A 254 21.02 -0.71 50.91
N ILE A 255 21.83 -1.03 49.90
CA ILE A 255 22.07 -2.42 49.45
C ILE A 255 23.57 -2.68 49.54
N GLY A 256 23.98 -3.64 50.38
CA GLY A 256 25.39 -4.01 50.51
C GLY A 256 26.32 -2.86 50.93
N GLY A 257 25.82 -1.91 51.73
CA GLY A 257 26.59 -0.73 52.19
C GLY A 257 26.63 0.45 51.22
N MET A 258 26.00 0.34 50.04
CA MET A 258 25.81 1.45 49.10
C MET A 258 24.41 2.06 49.26
N THR A 259 24.32 3.38 49.41
CA THR A 259 23.04 4.10 49.49
C THR A 259 22.62 4.62 48.12
N PHE A 260 21.43 4.22 47.67
CA PHE A 260 20.82 4.65 46.43
C PHE A 260 19.68 5.63 46.71
N THR A 261 19.65 6.73 45.98
CA THR A 261 18.49 7.63 45.99
C THR A 261 17.32 6.99 45.25
N ARG A 262 16.10 7.43 45.55
CA ARG A 262 14.89 7.04 44.82
C ARG A 262 15.05 7.18 43.30
N GLU A 263 15.59 8.29 42.82
CA GLU A 263 15.81 8.55 41.40
C GLU A 263 16.78 7.53 40.78
N GLN A 264 17.88 7.22 41.47
CA GLN A 264 18.86 6.22 41.03
C GLN A 264 18.26 4.82 40.96
N MET A 265 17.42 4.44 41.92
CA MET A 265 16.74 3.15 41.92
C MET A 265 15.71 3.03 40.80
N MET A 266 14.89 4.07 40.61
CA MET A 266 13.88 4.10 39.55
C MET A 266 14.54 4.08 38.17
N PHE A 267 15.59 4.88 37.98
CA PHE A 267 16.38 4.88 36.75
C PHE A 267 17.05 3.53 36.51
N GLY A 268 17.63 2.91 37.54
CA GLY A 268 18.23 1.58 37.45
C GLY A 268 17.22 0.48 37.08
N ALA A 269 16.04 0.48 37.70
CA ALA A 269 14.96 -0.45 37.35
C ALA A 269 14.44 -0.23 35.92
N TRP A 270 14.24 1.03 35.54
CA TRP A 270 13.84 1.40 34.18
C TRP A 270 14.87 0.98 33.14
N LEU A 271 16.15 1.26 33.38
CA LEU A 271 17.25 0.88 32.50
C LEU A 271 17.35 -0.64 32.36
N LEU A 272 17.21 -1.39 33.46
CA LEU A 272 17.21 -2.84 33.45
C LEU A 272 16.08 -3.40 32.57
N ASP A 273 14.85 -2.91 32.75
CA ASP A 273 13.71 -3.36 31.95
C ASP A 273 13.85 -2.97 30.47
N VAL A 274 14.38 -1.77 30.17
CA VAL A 274 14.69 -1.35 28.79
C VAL A 274 15.71 -2.29 28.16
N VAL A 275 16.78 -2.64 28.88
CA VAL A 275 17.81 -3.58 28.40
C VAL A 275 17.22 -4.98 28.19
N VAL A 276 16.43 -5.49 29.14
CA VAL A 276 15.76 -6.79 29.01
C VAL A 276 14.84 -6.80 27.78
N ILE A 277 13.99 -5.78 27.62
CA ILE A 277 13.11 -5.66 26.46
C ILE A 277 13.92 -5.59 25.16
N ALA A 278 15.00 -4.81 25.12
CA ALA A 278 15.87 -4.72 23.95
C ALA A 278 16.49 -6.08 23.59
N VAL A 279 16.95 -6.85 24.58
CA VAL A 279 17.49 -8.21 24.38
C VAL A 279 16.40 -9.16 23.89
N LEU A 280 15.21 -9.16 24.51
CA LEU A 280 14.10 -10.02 24.11
C LEU A 280 13.60 -9.67 22.69
N LEU A 281 13.53 -8.38 22.35
CA LEU A 281 13.21 -7.91 21.00
C LEU A 281 14.27 -8.33 20.00
N PHE A 282 15.55 -8.22 20.35
CA PHE A 282 16.66 -8.67 19.49
C PHE A 282 16.58 -10.16 19.22
N ILE A 283 16.43 -10.99 20.26
CA ILE A 283 16.28 -12.44 20.13
C ILE A 283 15.05 -12.78 19.27
N ASN A 284 13.90 -12.18 19.58
CA ASN A 284 12.67 -12.41 18.82
C ASN A 284 12.85 -12.04 17.34
N ASN A 285 13.52 -10.92 17.05
CA ASN A 285 13.78 -10.49 15.68
C ASN A 285 14.76 -11.43 14.95
N GLN A 286 15.82 -11.90 15.62
CA GLN A 286 16.77 -12.84 15.00
C GLN A 286 16.10 -14.19 14.67
N ILE A 287 15.29 -14.73 15.59
CA ILE A 287 14.54 -15.97 15.36
C ILE A 287 13.52 -15.80 14.23
N ASN A 288 12.75 -14.72 14.24
CA ASN A 288 11.76 -14.48 13.19
C ASN A 288 12.41 -14.33 11.80
N ARG A 289 13.57 -13.66 11.73
CA ARG A 289 14.36 -13.53 10.49
C ARG A 289 14.94 -14.87 10.01
N SER A 290 15.39 -15.73 10.92
CA SER A 290 15.93 -17.04 10.54
C SER A 290 14.82 -18.03 10.16
N LEU A 291 13.65 -17.95 10.78
CA LEU A 291 12.53 -18.84 10.47
C LEU A 291 11.87 -18.49 9.14
N LEU A 292 11.63 -17.21 8.89
CA LEU A 292 11.04 -16.66 7.67
C LEU A 292 12.12 -16.02 6.80
N ASP A 293 13.20 -16.74 6.54
CA ASP A 293 14.36 -16.29 5.74
C ASP A 293 14.03 -16.01 4.27
N TYR A 294 12.87 -16.47 3.80
CA TYR A 294 12.35 -16.23 2.47
C TYR A 294 11.55 -14.92 2.31
N ILE A 295 11.12 -14.25 3.40
CA ILE A 295 10.42 -12.97 3.30
C ILE A 295 11.42 -11.85 3.01
N GLY A 296 11.09 -10.99 2.04
CA GLY A 296 11.96 -9.89 1.63
C GLY A 296 11.41 -8.50 1.96
N PHE A 297 10.08 -8.33 2.00
CA PHE A 297 9.49 -7.01 2.17
C PHE A 297 8.88 -6.79 3.56
N PHE A 298 8.03 -7.69 4.05
CA PHE A 298 7.36 -7.58 5.34
C PHE A 298 8.26 -8.03 6.48
N SER A 299 8.04 -7.45 7.66
CA SER A 299 8.48 -8.12 8.89
C SER A 299 7.62 -9.36 9.16
N ALA A 300 8.12 -10.30 9.96
CA ALA A 300 7.37 -11.49 10.36
C ALA A 300 5.98 -11.14 10.92
N SER A 301 5.88 -10.12 11.79
CA SER A 301 4.60 -9.68 12.34
C SER A 301 3.64 -9.18 11.25
N GLN A 302 4.13 -8.38 10.31
CA GLN A 302 3.32 -7.85 9.22
C GLN A 302 2.86 -8.96 8.27
N PHE A 303 3.74 -9.91 7.96
CA PHE A 303 3.38 -11.10 7.18
C PHE A 303 2.20 -11.84 7.84
N ARG A 304 2.29 -12.12 9.14
CA ARG A 304 1.21 -12.74 9.91
C ARG A 304 -0.06 -11.90 10.00
N GLY A 305 0.10 -10.58 10.06
CA GLY A 305 -1.00 -9.62 10.04
C GLY A 305 -1.80 -9.73 8.75
N LEU A 306 -1.12 -9.67 7.60
CA LEU A 306 -1.76 -9.75 6.28
C LEU A 306 -2.35 -11.15 6.02
N GLU A 307 -1.68 -12.21 6.48
CA GLU A 307 -2.16 -13.59 6.40
C GLU A 307 -3.49 -13.76 7.14
N ALA A 308 -3.56 -13.24 8.37
CA ALA A 308 -4.79 -13.23 9.16
C ALA A 308 -5.92 -12.43 8.52
N ILE A 309 -5.59 -11.41 7.72
CA ILE A 309 -6.58 -10.65 6.94
C ILE A 309 -7.01 -11.47 5.71
N ALA A 310 -6.07 -12.07 4.97
CA ALA A 310 -6.35 -12.90 3.81
C ALA A 310 -7.32 -14.05 4.14
N GLU A 311 -7.11 -14.73 5.29
CA GLU A 311 -8.02 -15.75 5.84
C GLU A 311 -9.48 -15.26 5.98
N THR A 312 -9.68 -13.97 6.30
CA THR A 312 -11.04 -13.40 6.46
C THR A 312 -11.66 -12.88 5.17
N LEU A 313 -10.84 -12.73 4.12
CA LEU A 313 -11.26 -12.15 2.84
C LEU A 313 -11.63 -13.22 1.83
N VAL A 314 -10.85 -14.30 1.75
CA VAL A 314 -10.90 -15.30 0.67
C VAL A 314 -11.83 -16.47 1.01
N ALA A 315 -12.25 -16.63 2.26
CA ALA A 315 -13.07 -17.75 2.72
C ALA A 315 -14.52 -17.70 2.19
N GLY A 316 -14.80 -18.46 1.12
CA GLY A 316 -16.13 -18.84 0.67
C GLY A 316 -16.54 -20.24 1.13
N GLU A 317 -17.84 -20.55 1.10
CA GLU A 317 -18.36 -21.91 1.34
C GLU A 317 -17.77 -22.88 0.30
N GLY A 318 -16.82 -23.73 0.72
CA GLY A 318 -16.20 -24.74 -0.16
C GLY A 318 -14.66 -24.86 -0.09
N GLY A 319 -13.98 -24.01 0.68
CA GLY A 319 -12.52 -24.06 0.89
C GLY A 319 -11.73 -23.13 -0.03
N GLU A 320 -10.60 -22.64 0.46
CA GLU A 320 -9.73 -21.68 -0.25
C GLU A 320 -8.96 -22.38 -1.39
N ILE A 321 -8.95 -21.79 -2.59
CA ILE A 321 -8.14 -22.27 -3.73
C ILE A 321 -6.65 -22.15 -3.38
N VAL A 322 -6.27 -21.02 -2.78
CA VAL A 322 -4.89 -20.66 -2.45
C VAL A 322 -4.78 -20.46 -0.94
N PRO A 323 -3.85 -21.16 -0.26
CA PRO A 323 -3.62 -20.94 1.16
C PRO A 323 -3.20 -19.49 1.48
N PRO A 324 -3.63 -18.90 2.62
CA PRO A 324 -3.41 -17.47 2.91
C PRO A 324 -1.94 -17.08 3.01
N HIS A 325 -1.08 -17.98 3.49
CA HIS A 325 0.36 -17.75 3.55
C HIS A 325 1.00 -17.63 2.16
N GLU A 326 0.49 -18.36 1.16
CA GLU A 326 0.99 -18.29 -0.22
C GLU A 326 0.58 -16.96 -0.89
N ILE A 327 -0.65 -16.50 -0.62
CA ILE A 327 -1.12 -15.17 -1.04
C ILE A 327 -0.14 -14.10 -0.55
N VAL A 328 0.18 -14.11 0.75
CA VAL A 328 1.07 -13.12 1.35
C VAL A 328 2.50 -13.25 0.82
N LEU A 329 2.99 -14.46 0.53
CA LEU A 329 4.30 -14.67 -0.08
C LEU A 329 4.42 -14.06 -1.47
N ARG A 330 3.38 -14.19 -2.30
CA ARG A 330 3.33 -13.57 -3.63
C ARG A 330 3.28 -12.05 -3.51
N THR A 331 2.47 -11.52 -2.60
CA THR A 331 2.42 -10.08 -2.30
C THR A 331 3.76 -9.55 -1.78
N ASP A 332 4.44 -10.29 -0.90
CA ASP A 332 5.76 -9.92 -0.37
C ASP A 332 6.80 -9.84 -1.49
N SER A 333 6.82 -10.86 -2.36
CA SER A 333 7.70 -10.93 -3.52
C SER A 333 7.46 -9.77 -4.49
N TYR A 334 6.18 -9.45 -4.76
CA TYR A 334 5.80 -8.26 -5.52
C TYR A 334 6.35 -6.99 -4.88
N LEU A 335 6.03 -6.74 -3.60
CA LEU A 335 6.43 -5.50 -2.92
C LEU A 335 7.95 -5.36 -2.79
N LYS A 336 8.68 -6.47 -2.68
CA LYS A 336 10.15 -6.53 -2.61
C LYS A 336 10.81 -6.04 -3.90
N SER A 337 10.19 -6.28 -5.06
CA SER A 337 10.75 -5.92 -6.37
C SER A 337 10.90 -4.40 -6.59
N PHE A 338 10.21 -3.59 -5.79
CA PHE A 338 10.15 -2.14 -5.95
C PHE A 338 11.18 -1.36 -5.16
N ARG A 339 11.72 -0.32 -5.80
CA ARG A 339 12.65 0.65 -5.20
C ARG A 339 11.96 1.95 -4.74
N SER A 340 10.76 1.89 -4.15
CA SER A 340 10.02 3.10 -3.72
C SER A 340 9.94 3.24 -2.19
N ASN A 341 10.30 4.42 -1.69
CA ASN A 341 10.13 4.78 -0.28
C ASN A 341 8.65 4.88 0.14
N ARG A 342 7.72 5.05 -0.83
CA ARG A 342 6.27 5.11 -0.59
C ARG A 342 5.70 3.79 -0.09
N LEU A 343 6.36 2.66 -0.35
CA LEU A 343 5.93 1.35 0.14
C LEU A 343 5.98 1.19 1.67
N ARG A 344 6.61 2.12 2.40
CA ARG A 344 6.47 2.18 3.87
C ARG A 344 5.01 2.36 4.30
N LEU A 345 4.18 3.00 3.48
CA LEU A 345 2.73 3.11 3.71
C LEU A 345 2.06 1.73 3.75
N ALA A 346 2.49 0.80 2.88
CA ALA A 346 1.97 -0.57 2.89
C ALA A 346 2.24 -1.28 4.21
N ARG A 347 3.49 -1.17 4.71
CA ARG A 347 3.88 -1.71 6.01
C ARG A 347 3.07 -1.10 7.17
N MET A 348 2.78 0.20 7.11
CA MET A 348 1.98 0.89 8.12
C MET A 348 0.49 0.51 8.04
N ALA A 349 -0.08 0.35 6.85
CA ALA A 349 -1.46 -0.06 6.67
C ALA A 349 -1.70 -1.49 7.20
N VAL A 350 -0.79 -2.43 6.90
CA VAL A 350 -0.84 -3.80 7.44
C VAL A 350 -0.73 -3.77 8.97
N MET A 351 0.25 -3.06 9.51
CA MET A 351 0.44 -2.98 10.96
C MET A 351 -0.74 -2.31 11.66
N GLY A 352 -1.31 -1.25 11.08
CA GLY A 352 -2.46 -0.58 11.65
C GLY A 352 -3.68 -1.49 11.69
N LEU A 353 -3.99 -2.23 10.62
CA LEU A 353 -5.14 -3.14 10.60
C LEU A 353 -4.90 -4.34 11.52
N GLN A 354 -3.66 -4.81 11.60
CA GLN A 354 -3.24 -5.83 12.56
C GLN A 354 -3.55 -5.40 14.01
N LEU A 355 -3.27 -4.13 14.35
CA LEU A 355 -3.46 -3.57 15.69
C LEU A 355 -4.86 -2.99 15.91
N ALA A 356 -5.71 -2.87 14.89
CA ALA A 356 -7.04 -2.30 15.02
C ALA A 356 -7.88 -2.92 16.15
N PRO A 357 -7.89 -4.26 16.38
CA PRO A 357 -8.64 -4.88 17.48
C PRO A 357 -8.34 -4.31 18.88
N LEU A 358 -7.16 -3.70 19.09
CA LEU A 358 -6.78 -3.07 20.35
C LEU A 358 -7.75 -1.97 20.79
N ALA A 359 -8.32 -1.22 19.84
CA ALA A 359 -9.29 -0.18 20.11
C ALA A 359 -10.57 -0.71 20.78
N TRP A 360 -10.81 -2.02 20.70
CA TRP A 360 -11.93 -2.72 21.34
C TRP A 360 -11.49 -3.71 22.41
N LEU A 361 -10.29 -3.51 22.98
CA LEU A 361 -9.71 -4.37 24.00
C LEU A 361 -9.64 -5.84 23.56
N ARG A 362 -9.31 -6.08 22.30
CA ARG A 362 -9.06 -7.41 21.74
C ARG A 362 -7.60 -7.53 21.32
N PRO A 363 -6.98 -8.72 21.45
CA PRO A 363 -5.64 -8.94 20.92
C PRO A 363 -5.55 -8.61 19.42
N PRO A 364 -4.35 -8.25 18.91
CA PRO A 364 -4.14 -8.02 17.48
C PRO A 364 -4.69 -9.15 16.61
N ILE A 365 -5.11 -8.82 15.38
CA ILE A 365 -5.96 -9.70 14.56
C ILE A 365 -5.34 -11.09 14.33
N ASN A 366 -4.02 -11.15 14.13
CA ASN A 366 -3.24 -12.37 13.92
C ASN A 366 -3.12 -13.28 15.16
N TYR A 367 -3.65 -12.85 16.30
CA TYR A 367 -3.77 -13.63 17.53
C TYR A 367 -5.21 -14.04 17.86
N LEU A 368 -6.20 -13.52 17.14
CA LEU A 368 -7.58 -13.97 17.30
C LEU A 368 -7.75 -15.35 16.66
N HIS A 369 -8.68 -16.18 17.15
CA HIS A 369 -9.09 -17.39 16.42
C HIS A 369 -9.74 -17.02 15.07
N PRO A 370 -9.62 -17.82 13.98
CA PRO A 370 -10.19 -17.49 12.66
C PRO A 370 -11.66 -17.04 12.69
N ALA A 371 -12.54 -17.80 13.35
CA ALA A 371 -13.95 -17.40 13.51
C ALA A 371 -14.13 -16.06 14.25
N ALA A 372 -13.25 -15.73 15.20
CA ALA A 372 -13.28 -14.45 15.91
C ALA A 372 -12.73 -13.30 15.05
N ARG A 373 -11.77 -13.56 14.15
CA ARG A 373 -11.31 -12.60 13.14
C ARG A 373 -12.42 -12.30 12.16
N GLN A 374 -13.08 -13.32 11.61
CA GLN A 374 -14.19 -13.17 10.69
C GLN A 374 -15.31 -12.34 11.35
N ALA A 375 -15.73 -12.72 12.55
CA ALA A 375 -16.74 -11.97 13.29
C ALA A 375 -16.32 -10.53 13.61
N PHE A 376 -15.02 -10.27 13.81
CA PHE A 376 -14.49 -8.93 13.99
C PHE A 376 -14.58 -8.12 12.70
N VAL A 377 -14.15 -8.69 11.57
CA VAL A 377 -14.22 -8.06 10.25
C VAL A 377 -15.69 -7.79 9.87
N ASP A 378 -16.55 -8.78 10.00
CA ASP A 378 -17.98 -8.65 9.70
C ASP A 378 -18.64 -7.57 10.58
N ARG A 379 -18.37 -7.59 11.89
CA ARG A 379 -18.99 -6.60 12.78
C ARG A 379 -18.46 -5.20 12.53
N ARG A 380 -17.14 -5.03 12.53
CA ARG A 380 -16.53 -3.70 12.52
C ARG A 380 -16.54 -3.08 11.13
N PHE A 381 -16.25 -3.88 10.10
CA PHE A 381 -16.14 -3.38 8.74
C PHE A 381 -17.43 -3.59 7.91
N LYS A 382 -18.15 -4.71 8.07
CA LYS A 382 -19.40 -4.93 7.31
C LYS A 382 -20.67 -4.34 7.94
N ALA A 383 -20.68 -4.10 9.25
CA ALA A 383 -21.86 -3.54 9.93
C ALA A 383 -21.64 -2.13 10.47
N GLU A 384 -20.63 -1.92 11.31
CA GLU A 384 -20.48 -0.66 12.06
C GLU A 384 -19.85 0.50 11.26
N LEU A 385 -19.06 0.24 10.21
CA LEU A 385 -18.61 1.30 9.30
C LEU A 385 -19.76 1.86 8.45
N ILE A 386 -20.78 1.06 8.17
CA ILE A 386 -21.95 1.45 7.36
C ILE A 386 -22.89 2.35 8.16
N ASP A 387 -23.14 2.00 9.42
CA ASP A 387 -23.93 2.79 10.36
C ASP A 387 -23.12 3.06 11.65
N PRO A 388 -22.38 4.19 11.70
CA PRO A 388 -21.45 4.46 12.80
C PRO A 388 -22.19 4.64 14.12
N ILE A 389 -21.89 3.77 15.10
CA ILE A 389 -22.41 3.89 16.47
C ILE A 389 -21.82 5.13 17.19
N PRO A 390 -22.48 5.68 18.23
CA PRO A 390 -22.10 6.93 18.88
C PRO A 390 -20.62 7.06 19.31
N PRO A 391 -19.94 6.00 19.81
CA PRO A 391 -18.52 6.07 20.13
C PRO A 391 -17.61 6.43 18.94
N TYR A 392 -17.91 5.93 17.74
CA TYR A 392 -17.14 6.30 16.53
C TYR A 392 -17.32 7.78 16.23
N ARG A 393 -18.55 8.30 16.34
CA ARG A 393 -18.86 9.71 16.07
C ARG A 393 -18.14 10.65 17.03
N LEU A 394 -17.95 10.24 18.29
CA LEU A 394 -17.22 11.02 19.30
C LEU A 394 -15.72 11.09 18.99
N VAL A 395 -15.08 9.94 18.73
CA VAL A 395 -13.65 9.86 18.38
C VAL A 395 -13.39 10.61 17.07
N ASP A 396 -14.29 10.46 16.11
CA ASP A 396 -14.22 11.14 14.83
C ASP A 396 -14.33 12.65 14.96
N GLY A 397 -15.27 13.15 15.78
CA GLY A 397 -15.40 14.57 16.08
C GLY A 397 -14.13 15.15 16.73
N LEU A 398 -13.47 14.38 17.59
CA LEU A 398 -12.24 14.80 18.27
C LEU A 398 -11.05 14.87 17.30
N LEU A 399 -10.92 13.89 16.39
CA LEU A 399 -9.87 13.88 15.36
C LEU A 399 -10.06 14.98 14.31
N ARG A 400 -11.30 15.24 13.87
CA ARG A 400 -11.61 16.37 12.99
C ARG A 400 -11.23 17.70 13.64
N LEU A 401 -11.45 17.86 14.94
CA LEU A 401 -11.04 19.06 15.68
C LEU A 401 -9.52 19.26 15.65
N VAL A 402 -8.75 18.21 15.94
CA VAL A 402 -7.27 18.24 15.88
C VAL A 402 -6.78 18.55 14.47
N ASN A 403 -7.41 17.97 13.45
CA ASN A 403 -7.04 18.20 12.05
C ASN A 403 -7.29 19.64 11.60
N ARG A 404 -8.43 20.25 11.96
CA ARG A 404 -8.68 21.68 11.67
C ARG A 404 -7.63 22.58 12.31
N VAL A 405 -7.14 22.23 13.49
CA VAL A 405 -6.05 22.95 14.15
C VAL A 405 -4.74 22.80 13.36
N MET A 406 -4.37 21.59 12.94
CA MET A 406 -3.17 21.36 12.13
C MET A 406 -3.24 22.02 10.74
N LEU A 407 -4.39 21.98 10.07
CA LEU A 407 -4.58 22.60 8.74
C LEU A 407 -4.47 24.12 8.79
N ARG A 408 -5.00 24.75 9.86
CA ARG A 408 -4.81 26.19 10.12
C ARG A 408 -3.34 26.55 10.32
N VAL A 409 -2.56 25.71 11.01
CA VAL A 409 -1.11 25.91 11.16
C VAL A 409 -0.37 25.82 9.83
N GLN A 410 -0.89 25.08 8.86
CA GLN A 410 -0.28 24.87 7.54
C GLN A 410 -0.84 25.79 6.44
N ASN A 411 -1.72 26.75 6.75
CA ASN A 411 -2.43 27.59 5.78
C ASN A 411 -3.12 26.80 4.66
N ARG A 412 -3.74 25.66 4.98
CA ARG A 412 -4.47 24.83 4.03
C ARG A 412 -6.00 24.98 4.20
N PRO A 413 -6.79 24.95 3.11
CA PRO A 413 -8.24 25.01 3.20
C PRO A 413 -8.81 23.84 4.04
N PRO A 414 -9.74 24.09 4.98
CA PRO A 414 -10.22 23.06 5.93
C PRO A 414 -11.07 21.94 5.30
N GLU A 415 -11.64 22.21 4.12
CA GLU A 415 -12.77 21.46 3.55
C GLU A 415 -12.31 20.16 2.85
N ASP A 416 -11.02 20.06 2.50
CA ASP A 416 -10.48 19.03 1.62
C ASP A 416 -9.96 17.77 2.34
N LEU A 417 -9.73 17.84 3.66
CA LEU A 417 -9.14 16.75 4.45
C LEU A 417 -10.08 16.10 5.48
N ASP A 418 -11.23 16.70 5.77
CA ASP A 418 -12.08 16.33 6.92
C ASP A 418 -12.73 14.93 6.78
N ALA A 419 -12.86 14.39 5.55
CA ALA A 419 -13.38 13.03 5.31
C ALA A 419 -12.28 11.94 5.26
N ALA A 420 -11.12 12.21 4.64
CA ALA A 420 -10.02 11.23 4.52
C ALA A 420 -9.29 10.96 5.85
N LEU A 421 -9.28 11.94 6.76
CA LEU A 421 -8.62 11.83 8.07
C LEU A 421 -9.62 11.66 9.23
N SER A 422 -10.86 11.31 8.90
CA SER A 422 -11.84 10.81 9.87
C SER A 422 -11.36 9.45 10.40
N PHE A 423 -11.71 9.09 11.64
CA PHE A 423 -11.35 7.77 12.20
C PHE A 423 -11.89 6.64 11.34
N ILE A 424 -13.11 6.83 10.84
CA ILE A 424 -13.80 5.94 9.92
C ILE A 424 -13.02 5.87 8.61
N GLY A 425 -12.75 7.00 7.96
CA GLY A 425 -12.01 7.07 6.69
C GLY A 425 -10.61 6.47 6.78
N LEU A 426 -9.92 6.60 7.92
CA LEU A 426 -8.65 5.93 8.16
C LEU A 426 -8.79 4.41 8.21
N LEU A 427 -9.77 3.89 8.97
CA LEU A 427 -10.05 2.45 9.02
C LEU A 427 -10.46 1.92 7.63
N GLU A 428 -11.25 2.68 6.89
CA GLU A 428 -11.63 2.33 5.51
C GLU A 428 -10.39 2.23 4.61
N ALA A 429 -9.55 3.27 4.60
CA ALA A 429 -8.34 3.32 3.78
C ALA A 429 -7.40 2.16 4.11
N MET A 430 -7.21 1.87 5.40
CA MET A 430 -6.39 0.74 5.85
C MET A 430 -6.94 -0.60 5.37
N MET A 431 -8.26 -0.82 5.48
CA MET A 431 -8.87 -2.06 4.98
C MET A 431 -8.75 -2.18 3.46
N ARG A 432 -9.05 -1.12 2.68
CA ARG A 432 -8.89 -1.13 1.21
C ARG A 432 -7.47 -1.51 0.82
N PHE A 433 -6.50 -0.91 1.48
CA PHE A 433 -5.10 -1.14 1.16
C PHE A 433 -4.71 -2.61 1.41
N ASN A 434 -5.13 -3.16 2.56
CA ASN A 434 -4.88 -4.58 2.85
C ASN A 434 -5.61 -5.52 1.87
N MET A 435 -6.83 -5.18 1.43
CA MET A 435 -7.53 -5.94 0.41
C MET A 435 -6.79 -5.93 -0.92
N GLN A 436 -6.32 -4.78 -1.39
CA GLN A 436 -5.52 -4.68 -2.62
C GLN A 436 -4.25 -5.55 -2.54
N LEU A 437 -3.57 -5.55 -1.39
CA LEU A 437 -2.43 -6.42 -1.14
C LEU A 437 -2.78 -7.91 -1.24
N VAL A 438 -3.94 -8.32 -0.72
CA VAL A 438 -4.45 -9.70 -0.84
C VAL A 438 -4.85 -10.02 -2.28
N TYR A 439 -5.47 -9.10 -3.00
CA TYR A 439 -5.86 -9.29 -4.40
C TYR A 439 -4.65 -9.54 -5.30
N ILE A 440 -3.59 -8.77 -5.12
CA ILE A 440 -2.34 -8.95 -5.87
C ILE A 440 -1.80 -10.37 -5.67
N GLY A 441 -1.76 -10.86 -4.42
CA GLY A 441 -1.26 -12.20 -4.12
C GLY A 441 -2.18 -13.32 -4.63
N TYR A 442 -3.50 -13.14 -4.51
CA TYR A 442 -4.49 -14.15 -4.84
C TYR A 442 -4.70 -14.30 -6.35
N TYR A 443 -4.98 -13.18 -7.06
CA TYR A 443 -5.26 -13.21 -8.49
C TYR A 443 -4.00 -13.32 -9.36
N ASN A 444 -2.79 -13.21 -8.78
CA ASN A 444 -1.55 -13.60 -9.45
C ASN A 444 -1.22 -15.09 -9.32
N ASN A 445 -2.11 -15.91 -8.74
CA ASN A 445 -1.93 -17.35 -8.67
C ASN A 445 -2.64 -18.03 -9.87
N PRO A 446 -1.91 -18.77 -10.74
CA PRO A 446 -2.51 -19.54 -11.82
C PRO A 446 -3.62 -20.51 -11.41
N ASP A 447 -3.59 -21.03 -10.18
CA ASP A 447 -4.63 -21.93 -9.66
C ASP A 447 -6.00 -21.23 -9.54
N VAL A 448 -6.02 -19.89 -9.45
CA VAL A 448 -7.25 -19.08 -9.41
C VAL A 448 -7.79 -18.83 -10.82
N TRP A 449 -6.95 -18.90 -11.85
CA TRP A 449 -7.31 -18.53 -13.22
C TRP A 449 -8.26 -19.54 -13.86
N ASN A 450 -7.93 -20.83 -13.78
CA ASN A 450 -8.70 -21.89 -14.40
C ASN A 450 -9.97 -22.19 -13.61
N ARG A 451 -11.11 -22.18 -14.29
CA ARG A 451 -12.37 -22.65 -13.73
C ARG A 451 -12.33 -24.19 -13.65
N SER A 452 -11.98 -24.71 -12.48
CA SER A 452 -12.05 -26.13 -12.14
C SER A 452 -13.50 -26.65 -12.22
N ASP A 453 -13.69 -27.98 -12.24
CA ASP A 453 -15.01 -28.63 -12.28
C ASP A 453 -15.92 -28.23 -11.10
N ASP A 454 -15.34 -27.70 -10.01
CA ASP A 454 -16.06 -27.16 -8.85
C ASP A 454 -16.48 -25.68 -9.01
N GLY A 455 -16.20 -25.07 -10.16
CA GLY A 455 -16.66 -23.73 -10.55
C GLY A 455 -15.96 -22.55 -9.88
N LYS A 456 -14.86 -22.78 -9.13
CA LYS A 456 -14.28 -21.76 -8.25
C LYS A 456 -13.32 -20.76 -8.92
N GLY A 457 -12.69 -21.13 -10.03
CA GLY A 457 -11.78 -20.22 -10.75
C GLY A 457 -12.50 -19.13 -11.54
N ILE A 458 -11.75 -18.08 -11.91
CA ILE A 458 -12.29 -16.89 -12.57
C ILE A 458 -12.51 -17.05 -14.09
N GLY A 459 -12.04 -18.16 -14.67
CA GLY A 459 -12.17 -18.46 -16.10
C GLY A 459 -11.21 -17.68 -16.99
N TYR A 460 -10.03 -17.30 -16.46
CA TYR A 460 -8.97 -16.66 -17.25
C TYR A 460 -8.05 -17.71 -17.86
N VAL A 461 -7.71 -17.53 -19.14
CA VAL A 461 -6.68 -18.32 -19.82
C VAL A 461 -5.60 -17.37 -20.31
N PRO A 462 -4.32 -17.58 -19.98
CA PRO A 462 -3.24 -16.72 -20.45
C PRO A 462 -2.99 -16.93 -21.96
N PHE A 463 -2.53 -15.91 -22.69
CA PHE A 463 -2.43 -15.96 -24.17
C PHE A 463 -1.53 -17.11 -24.66
N SER A 464 -0.45 -17.41 -23.94
CA SER A 464 0.41 -18.58 -24.20
C SER A 464 -0.31 -19.93 -24.21
N GLN A 465 -1.50 -20.02 -23.60
CA GLN A 465 -2.35 -21.22 -23.53
C GLN A 465 -3.61 -21.10 -24.39
N ARG A 466 -3.90 -19.93 -24.97
CA ARG A 466 -5.00 -19.75 -25.93
C ARG A 466 -4.55 -20.34 -27.25
N THR A 467 -4.92 -21.59 -27.52
CA THR A 467 -4.61 -22.28 -28.79
C THR A 467 -5.30 -21.56 -29.95
N LYS A 468 -4.61 -20.61 -30.55
CA LYS A 468 -4.94 -20.03 -31.85
C LYS A 468 -3.78 -20.36 -32.78
N ASP A 469 -4.07 -20.76 -34.01
CA ASP A 469 -3.09 -21.02 -35.08
C ASP A 469 -2.40 -19.71 -35.56
N PHE A 470 -2.01 -18.85 -34.63
CA PHE A 470 -1.34 -17.60 -34.92
C PHE A 470 0.13 -17.84 -35.18
N ASP A 471 0.63 -17.23 -36.25
CA ASP A 471 2.06 -17.03 -36.46
C ASP A 471 2.59 -16.03 -35.42
N VAL A 472 2.96 -16.58 -34.25
CA VAL A 472 3.55 -15.85 -33.12
C VAL A 472 4.99 -15.41 -33.39
N THR A 473 5.61 -15.90 -34.47
CA THR A 473 6.96 -15.52 -34.85
C THR A 473 7.04 -14.00 -35.00
N PRO A 474 7.95 -13.30 -34.30
CA PRO A 474 8.17 -11.88 -34.53
C PRO A 474 8.52 -11.68 -36.01
N ARG A 475 7.65 -10.98 -36.75
CA ARG A 475 7.88 -10.74 -38.19
C ARG A 475 8.97 -9.72 -38.47
N ARG A 476 9.37 -8.98 -37.43
CA ARG A 476 10.56 -8.16 -37.41
C ARG A 476 11.38 -8.64 -36.21
N PRO A 477 12.65 -9.02 -36.41
CA PRO A 477 13.53 -9.14 -35.26
C PRO A 477 13.56 -7.79 -34.54
N HIS A 478 13.53 -7.81 -33.21
CA HIS A 478 13.72 -6.60 -32.42
C HIS A 478 15.03 -5.96 -32.86
N PRO A 479 15.00 -4.74 -33.43
CA PRO A 479 16.24 -4.13 -33.88
C PRO A 479 17.13 -3.93 -32.64
N PRO A 480 18.43 -4.26 -32.72
CA PRO A 480 19.30 -4.13 -31.57
C PRO A 480 19.32 -2.68 -31.09
N LEU A 481 19.16 -2.50 -29.78
CA LEU A 481 19.30 -1.22 -29.12
C LEU A 481 20.43 -1.35 -28.09
N ASP A 482 21.53 -0.66 -28.34
CA ASP A 482 22.64 -0.57 -27.41
C ASP A 482 22.30 0.46 -26.33
N VAL A 483 22.08 -0.03 -25.10
CA VAL A 483 21.77 0.76 -23.92
C VAL A 483 22.88 0.59 -22.90
N ILE A 484 23.45 1.72 -22.47
CA ILE A 484 24.49 1.74 -21.47
C ILE A 484 23.86 1.52 -20.09
N THR A 485 24.22 0.41 -19.45
CA THR A 485 23.75 0.05 -18.09
C THR A 485 24.67 0.63 -17.01
N PRO A 486 24.22 0.68 -15.73
CA PRO A 486 25.06 1.02 -14.59
C PRO A 486 26.39 0.24 -14.55
N GLU A 487 26.33 -1.08 -14.77
CA GLU A 487 27.49 -1.98 -14.75
C GLU A 487 28.46 -1.65 -15.88
N THR A 488 27.94 -1.26 -17.04
CA THR A 488 28.76 -0.85 -18.19
C THR A 488 29.53 0.43 -17.87
N LEU A 489 28.87 1.44 -17.31
CA LEU A 489 29.54 2.66 -16.88
C LEU A 489 30.58 2.39 -15.79
N GLU A 490 30.30 1.45 -14.87
CA GLU A 490 31.18 1.12 -13.75
C GLU A 490 32.45 0.45 -14.27
N ARG A 491 32.30 -0.55 -15.14
CA ARG A 491 33.40 -1.21 -15.82
C ARG A 491 34.27 -0.23 -16.63
N GLN A 492 33.65 0.80 -17.22
CA GLN A 492 34.35 1.83 -17.99
C GLN A 492 34.95 2.95 -17.12
N GLY A 493 34.63 3.03 -15.81
CA GLY A 493 35.09 4.10 -14.92
C GLY A 493 34.57 5.49 -15.31
N VAL A 494 33.40 5.57 -15.96
CA VAL A 494 32.83 6.84 -16.44
C VAL A 494 31.87 7.44 -15.42
N ASP A 495 32.34 8.42 -14.65
CA ASP A 495 31.52 9.22 -13.72
C ASP A 495 31.21 10.62 -14.26
N VAL A 496 31.94 11.06 -15.31
CA VAL A 496 31.83 12.41 -15.87
C VAL A 496 31.79 12.34 -17.39
N ILE A 497 30.86 13.10 -17.99
CA ILE A 497 30.77 13.34 -19.42
C ILE A 497 30.89 14.86 -19.63
N ASN A 498 31.81 15.30 -20.49
CA ASN A 498 32.00 16.73 -20.78
C ASN A 498 31.47 17.08 -22.17
N ASP A 499 30.99 18.31 -22.33
CA ASP A 499 30.70 18.95 -23.61
C ASP A 499 29.72 18.13 -24.48
N ALA A 500 28.69 17.59 -23.83
CA ALA A 500 27.59 16.89 -24.49
C ALA A 500 26.81 17.87 -25.37
N ASP A 501 26.58 17.51 -26.63
CA ASP A 501 25.93 18.38 -27.60
C ASP A 501 24.44 18.55 -27.32
N VAL A 502 23.69 17.46 -27.18
CA VAL A 502 22.30 17.47 -26.71
C VAL A 502 22.14 16.44 -25.61
N VAL A 503 21.58 16.85 -24.47
CA VAL A 503 21.16 15.96 -23.39
C VAL A 503 19.63 15.94 -23.33
N ILE A 504 19.01 14.79 -23.58
CA ILE A 504 17.57 14.57 -23.43
C ILE A 504 17.33 13.76 -22.15
N ILE A 505 16.48 14.30 -21.27
CA ILE A 505 16.13 13.66 -20.00
C ILE A 505 14.76 13.00 -20.17
N GLY A 506 14.73 11.68 -20.26
CA GLY A 506 13.54 10.85 -20.49
C GLY A 506 13.47 10.29 -21.91
N SER A 507 13.22 8.98 -22.02
CA SER A 507 13.19 8.23 -23.28
C SER A 507 11.78 7.95 -23.82
N GLY A 508 10.76 8.57 -23.22
CA GLY A 508 9.36 8.38 -23.58
C GLY A 508 8.97 8.96 -24.95
N ALA A 509 7.66 9.05 -25.19
CA ALA A 509 7.08 9.48 -26.46
C ALA A 509 7.71 10.76 -27.04
N ALA A 510 7.90 11.80 -26.22
CA ALA A 510 8.50 13.05 -26.67
C ALA A 510 10.01 12.91 -26.90
N GLY A 511 10.73 12.37 -25.91
CA GLY A 511 12.20 12.29 -25.93
C GLY A 511 12.73 11.49 -27.12
N ALA A 512 12.07 10.38 -27.47
CA ALA A 512 12.47 9.55 -28.61
C ALA A 512 12.26 10.26 -29.97
N ILE A 513 11.12 10.95 -30.15
CA ILE A 513 10.87 11.73 -31.38
C ILE A 513 11.85 12.92 -31.48
N LEU A 514 12.10 13.63 -30.39
CA LEU A 514 13.12 14.70 -30.34
C LEU A 514 14.50 14.17 -30.71
N ALA A 515 14.91 13.03 -30.16
CA ALA A 515 16.18 12.40 -30.47
C ALA A 515 16.29 12.09 -31.97
N GLU A 516 15.31 11.39 -32.55
CA GLU A 516 15.31 11.02 -33.97
C GLU A 516 15.43 12.26 -34.88
N GLN A 517 14.70 13.32 -34.58
CA GLN A 517 14.71 14.56 -35.37
C GLN A 517 16.02 15.34 -35.22
N LEU A 518 16.57 15.45 -34.00
CA LEU A 518 17.84 16.15 -33.77
C LEU A 518 19.03 15.39 -34.36
N LEU A 519 19.01 14.06 -34.32
CA LEU A 519 19.98 13.21 -35.02
C LEU A 519 19.89 13.42 -36.54
N ALA A 520 18.68 13.55 -37.09
CA ALA A 520 18.48 13.87 -38.51
C ALA A 520 19.08 15.23 -38.91
N LYS A 521 19.16 16.17 -37.96
CA LYS A 521 19.84 17.46 -38.10
C LYS A 521 21.36 17.39 -37.84
N GLY A 522 21.93 16.20 -37.67
CA GLY A 522 23.36 15.98 -37.46
C GLY A 522 23.88 16.26 -36.04
N ARG A 523 22.98 16.39 -35.06
CA ARG A 523 23.34 16.60 -33.65
C ARG A 523 23.75 15.29 -33.00
N ARG A 524 24.56 15.33 -31.93
CA ARG A 524 24.86 14.16 -31.09
C ARG A 524 23.98 14.17 -29.86
N VAL A 525 23.30 13.06 -29.58
CA VAL A 525 22.29 12.98 -28.53
C VAL A 525 22.73 11.99 -27.44
N LEU A 526 22.76 12.49 -26.20
CA LEU A 526 22.85 11.69 -24.99
C LEU A 526 21.47 11.68 -24.31
N MET A 527 20.89 10.49 -24.14
CA MET A 527 19.61 10.30 -23.49
C MET A 527 19.81 9.65 -22.11
N LEU A 528 19.13 10.19 -21.10
CA LEU A 528 19.16 9.69 -19.73
C LEU A 528 17.75 9.21 -19.34
N GLU A 529 17.62 7.94 -18.98
CA GLU A 529 16.36 7.32 -18.58
C GLU A 529 16.47 6.78 -17.15
N LYS A 530 15.51 7.13 -16.28
CA LYS A 530 15.49 6.64 -14.88
C LYS A 530 15.14 5.15 -14.79
N GLY A 531 14.37 4.66 -15.75
CA GLY A 531 13.86 3.29 -15.82
C GLY A 531 14.88 2.27 -16.31
N LYS A 532 14.55 1.00 -16.14
CA LYS A 532 15.33 -0.12 -16.69
C LYS A 532 15.15 -0.24 -18.20
N TYR A 533 16.16 -0.78 -18.86
CA TYR A 533 15.99 -1.38 -20.17
C TYR A 533 15.53 -2.82 -19.98
N VAL A 534 14.34 -3.14 -20.47
CA VAL A 534 13.80 -4.51 -20.50
C VAL A 534 13.71 -4.88 -21.98
N HIS A 535 14.44 -5.91 -22.39
CA HIS A 535 14.40 -6.33 -23.79
C HIS A 535 12.99 -6.88 -24.09
N PRO A 536 12.39 -6.62 -25.27
CA PRO A 536 11.06 -7.12 -25.57
C PRO A 536 10.87 -8.65 -25.44
N ASP A 537 11.92 -9.43 -25.69
CA ASP A 537 11.92 -10.89 -25.48
C ASP A 537 11.78 -11.29 -24.00
N ASP A 538 12.16 -10.41 -23.07
CA ASP A 538 12.04 -10.61 -21.62
C ASP A 538 10.62 -10.29 -21.10
N PHE A 539 9.72 -9.76 -21.94
CA PHE A 539 8.33 -9.55 -21.54
C PHE A 539 7.63 -10.90 -21.31
N THR A 540 6.90 -10.99 -20.20
CA THR A 540 6.15 -12.17 -19.79
C THR A 540 4.68 -11.86 -19.58
N GLU A 541 3.88 -12.89 -19.35
CA GLU A 541 2.45 -12.76 -19.02
C GLU A 541 2.22 -12.62 -17.50
N ASP A 542 3.31 -12.55 -16.71
CA ASP A 542 3.25 -12.27 -15.27
C ASP A 542 3.07 -10.77 -15.05
N GLU A 543 1.82 -10.38 -14.75
CA GLU A 543 1.45 -8.98 -14.53
C GLU A 543 2.28 -8.32 -13.44
N VAL A 544 2.53 -9.05 -12.36
CA VAL A 544 3.18 -8.57 -11.15
C VAL A 544 4.65 -8.28 -11.42
N ASP A 545 5.33 -9.19 -12.12
CA ASP A 545 6.71 -8.99 -12.56
C ASP A 545 6.81 -7.81 -13.55
N MET A 546 5.99 -7.80 -14.60
CA MET A 546 6.05 -6.74 -15.62
C MET A 546 5.68 -5.37 -15.08
N ILE A 547 4.65 -5.26 -14.23
CA ILE A 547 4.31 -3.98 -13.59
C ILE A 547 5.49 -3.48 -12.74
N SER A 548 6.23 -4.40 -12.10
CA SER A 548 7.37 -4.04 -11.27
C SER A 548 8.54 -3.42 -12.03
N GLN A 549 8.75 -3.87 -13.26
CA GLN A 549 9.84 -3.45 -14.10
C GLN A 549 9.49 -2.22 -14.95
N LEU A 550 8.22 -2.10 -15.35
CA LEU A 550 7.81 -1.15 -16.39
C LEU A 550 7.10 0.11 -15.86
N TYR A 551 6.54 0.11 -14.65
CA TYR A 551 5.79 1.25 -14.10
C TYR A 551 6.55 2.02 -13.01
N SER A 552 6.35 3.34 -12.97
CA SER A 552 6.78 4.18 -11.86
C SER A 552 5.99 3.81 -10.60
N ASP A 553 6.68 3.65 -9.48
CA ASP A 553 6.09 3.27 -8.17
C ASP A 553 5.18 2.02 -8.23
N GLY A 554 5.34 1.13 -9.21
CA GLY A 554 4.55 -0.10 -9.32
C GLY A 554 3.06 0.07 -9.54
N ALA A 555 2.68 1.11 -10.28
CA ALA A 555 1.27 1.48 -10.48
C ALA A 555 0.52 1.86 -9.18
N LEU A 556 1.23 2.01 -8.06
CA LEU A 556 0.70 2.46 -6.76
C LEU A 556 0.90 3.97 -6.54
N GLN A 557 1.16 4.75 -7.59
CA GLN A 557 1.31 6.19 -7.47
C GLN A 557 -0.05 6.84 -7.18
N LEU A 558 -0.33 6.96 -5.89
CA LEU A 558 -1.52 7.61 -5.37
C LEU A 558 -1.24 9.09 -5.07
N SER A 559 -2.25 9.93 -5.26
CA SER A 559 -2.27 11.33 -4.79
C SER A 559 -2.27 11.41 -3.26
N GLN A 560 -2.03 12.61 -2.71
CA GLN A 560 -1.95 12.88 -1.26
C GLN A 560 -3.07 12.26 -0.42
N ALA A 561 -4.28 12.17 -0.99
CA ALA A 561 -5.46 11.64 -0.30
C ALA A 561 -5.67 10.13 -0.48
N LEU A 562 -4.78 9.43 -1.20
CA LEU A 562 -4.94 8.03 -1.62
C LEU A 562 -6.17 7.78 -2.51
N ARG A 563 -6.69 8.83 -3.16
CA ARG A 563 -7.97 8.81 -3.90
C ARG A 563 -7.80 8.69 -5.41
N PHE A 564 -6.72 9.24 -5.97
CA PHE A 564 -6.50 9.31 -7.40
C PHE A 564 -5.23 8.56 -7.80
N THR A 565 -5.35 7.62 -8.73
CA THR A 565 -4.22 6.77 -9.18
C THR A 565 -3.64 7.33 -10.48
N ILE A 566 -2.33 7.54 -10.53
CA ILE A 566 -1.63 8.00 -11.73
C ILE A 566 -0.74 6.86 -12.24
N LEU A 567 -0.89 6.51 -13.52
CA LEU A 567 -0.11 5.45 -14.16
C LEU A 567 0.91 6.05 -15.10
N GLN A 568 2.20 5.75 -14.88
CA GLN A 568 3.30 6.21 -15.73
C GLN A 568 4.32 5.09 -15.95
N GLY A 569 4.83 4.97 -17.18
CA GLY A 569 5.95 4.07 -17.47
C GLY A 569 7.28 4.57 -16.87
N SER A 570 8.12 3.65 -16.44
CA SER A 570 9.46 3.89 -15.89
C SER A 570 10.45 2.84 -16.42
N CYS A 571 10.57 2.79 -17.74
CA CYS A 571 11.49 1.95 -18.49
C CYS A 571 11.97 2.71 -19.75
N VAL A 572 12.99 2.20 -20.42
CA VAL A 572 13.40 2.73 -21.74
C VAL A 572 12.23 2.67 -22.71
N GLY A 573 11.85 3.81 -23.30
CA GLY A 573 10.64 4.00 -24.10
C GLY A 573 9.44 4.59 -23.33
N GLY A 574 9.53 4.69 -21.99
CA GLY A 574 8.55 5.32 -21.12
C GLY A 574 7.14 4.75 -21.23
N THR A 575 6.12 5.58 -21.05
CA THR A 575 4.71 5.16 -21.07
C THR A 575 4.25 4.51 -22.37
N THR A 576 4.98 4.67 -23.49
CA THR A 576 4.62 3.99 -24.76
C THR A 576 4.76 2.47 -24.69
N VAL A 577 5.62 1.97 -23.78
CA VAL A 577 5.81 0.54 -23.53
C VAL A 577 4.62 -0.08 -22.79
N VAL A 578 3.89 0.71 -22.00
CA VAL A 578 2.81 0.22 -21.11
C VAL A 578 1.42 0.79 -21.42
N ASN A 579 1.26 1.59 -22.46
CA ASN A 579 -0.06 2.05 -22.89
C ASN A 579 -0.67 1.15 -23.97
N ASN A 580 -1.92 1.42 -24.31
CA ASN A 580 -2.68 0.64 -25.31
C ASN A 580 -2.43 1.06 -26.75
N ALA A 581 -1.44 1.91 -27.02
CA ALA A 581 -1.11 2.45 -28.35
C ALA A 581 -2.26 3.21 -29.06
N VAL A 582 -3.35 3.52 -28.35
CA VAL A 582 -4.46 4.32 -28.87
C VAL A 582 -3.99 5.72 -29.25
N CYS A 583 -4.35 6.16 -30.45
CA CYS A 583 -3.98 7.44 -31.02
C CYS A 583 -5.21 8.19 -31.53
N PHE A 584 -5.53 9.30 -30.89
CA PHE A 584 -6.48 10.26 -31.43
C PHE A 584 -5.76 11.47 -31.99
N ASP A 585 -6.27 12.00 -33.10
CA ASP A 585 -5.87 13.33 -33.53
C ASP A 585 -6.25 14.35 -32.46
N THR A 586 -5.42 15.38 -32.34
CA THR A 586 -5.64 16.46 -31.38
C THR A 586 -6.91 17.19 -31.81
N PRO A 587 -7.97 17.23 -30.98
CA PRO A 587 -9.21 17.87 -31.39
C PRO A 587 -8.97 19.35 -31.71
N GLN A 588 -9.55 19.85 -32.80
CA GLN A 588 -9.33 21.24 -33.25
C GLN A 588 -9.66 22.26 -32.15
N GLN A 589 -10.76 22.03 -31.42
CA GLN A 589 -11.17 22.87 -30.30
C GLN A 589 -10.10 22.98 -29.20
N VAL A 590 -9.31 21.93 -28.97
CA VAL A 590 -8.21 21.96 -28.00
C VAL A 590 -7.09 22.88 -28.49
N LEU A 591 -6.71 22.79 -29.77
CA LEU A 591 -5.72 23.69 -30.37
C LEU A 591 -6.18 25.15 -30.34
N ASP A 592 -7.45 25.40 -30.67
CA ASP A 592 -8.05 26.73 -30.64
C ASP A 592 -8.01 27.31 -29.21
N THR A 593 -8.35 26.48 -28.22
CA THR A 593 -8.28 26.84 -26.79
C THR A 593 -6.86 27.14 -26.34
N TRP A 594 -5.86 26.38 -26.80
CA TRP A 594 -4.46 26.63 -26.48
C TRP A 594 -3.97 27.95 -27.09
N ASN A 595 -4.38 28.23 -28.32
CA ASN A 595 -3.99 29.43 -29.06
C ASN A 595 -4.72 30.70 -28.62
N SER A 596 -5.88 30.60 -27.96
CA SER A 596 -6.65 31.76 -27.49
C SER A 596 -6.19 32.30 -26.13
N ARG A 597 -5.17 31.71 -25.50
CA ARG A 597 -4.70 32.05 -24.13
C ARG A 597 -3.83 33.30 -24.03
N GLY A 598 -3.52 33.94 -25.15
CA GLY A 598 -2.70 35.16 -25.20
C GLY A 598 -3.10 36.07 -26.36
N ALA A 599 -2.40 37.20 -26.50
CA ALA A 599 -2.62 38.13 -27.61
C ALA A 599 -2.20 37.56 -28.98
N THR A 600 -1.35 36.53 -28.98
CA THR A 600 -0.88 35.82 -30.17
C THR A 600 -1.05 34.32 -29.97
N PRO A 601 -1.27 33.55 -31.05
CA PRO A 601 -1.29 32.08 -30.99
C PRO A 601 -0.02 31.54 -30.37
N VAL A 602 -0.16 30.52 -29.52
CA VAL A 602 0.96 29.86 -28.84
C VAL A 602 1.68 28.90 -29.79
N LEU A 603 0.94 28.24 -30.68
CA LEU A 603 1.42 27.29 -31.66
C LEU A 603 0.95 27.69 -33.06
N ASP A 604 1.82 27.52 -34.06
CA ASP A 604 1.44 27.60 -35.47
C ASP A 604 0.60 26.38 -35.84
N ALA A 605 -0.67 26.59 -36.15
CA ALA A 605 -1.62 25.51 -36.45
C ALA A 605 -1.22 24.70 -37.70
N ALA A 606 -0.76 25.35 -38.76
CA ALA A 606 -0.38 24.67 -40.00
C ALA A 606 0.84 23.76 -39.78
N ARG A 607 1.85 24.25 -39.05
CA ARG A 607 3.02 23.46 -38.66
C ARG A 607 2.66 22.34 -37.68
N PHE A 608 1.72 22.57 -36.77
CA PHE A 608 1.22 21.53 -35.86
C PHE A 608 0.57 20.39 -36.64
N HIS A 609 -0.36 20.69 -37.56
CA HIS A 609 -1.00 19.66 -38.39
C HIS A 609 -0.01 18.93 -39.31
N ALA A 610 0.96 19.64 -39.89
CA ALA A 610 2.03 19.01 -40.67
C ALA A 610 2.87 18.05 -39.80
N SER A 611 3.19 18.45 -38.57
CA SER A 611 3.91 17.59 -37.62
C SER A 611 3.07 16.38 -37.20
N GLN A 612 1.77 16.56 -36.97
CA GLN A 612 0.86 15.45 -36.65
C GLN A 612 0.81 14.44 -37.79
N GLN A 613 0.69 14.91 -39.03
CA GLN A 613 0.69 14.03 -40.20
C GLN A 613 2.02 13.28 -40.36
N ALA A 614 3.15 13.96 -40.16
CA ALA A 614 4.47 13.33 -40.21
C ALA A 614 4.61 12.22 -39.15
N VAL A 615 4.16 12.47 -37.92
CA VAL A 615 4.17 11.48 -36.84
C VAL A 615 3.22 10.32 -37.14
N ARG A 616 2.01 10.59 -37.64
CA ARG A 616 1.06 9.54 -38.07
C ARG A 616 1.68 8.60 -39.09
N GLN A 617 2.37 9.15 -40.08
CA GLN A 617 3.07 8.35 -41.09
C GLN A 617 4.25 7.58 -40.47
N ARG A 618 5.09 8.24 -39.67
CA ARG A 618 6.27 7.62 -39.01
C ARG A 618 5.90 6.45 -38.09
N MET A 619 4.80 6.61 -37.36
CA MET A 619 4.29 5.63 -36.38
C MET A 619 3.21 4.71 -36.97
N ARG A 620 2.93 4.82 -38.27
CA ARG A 620 1.96 3.99 -39.01
C ARG A 620 0.59 3.93 -38.32
N ILE A 621 0.12 5.08 -37.86
CA ILE A 621 -1.15 5.21 -37.16
C ILE A 621 -2.28 5.00 -38.15
N GLN A 622 -3.07 3.97 -37.90
CA GLN A 622 -4.22 3.56 -38.72
C GLN A 622 -5.24 2.83 -37.84
N PRO A 623 -6.51 2.67 -38.30
CA PRO A 623 -7.44 1.77 -37.65
C PRO A 623 -6.83 0.38 -37.51
N ILE A 624 -7.01 -0.26 -36.34
CA ILE A 624 -6.49 -1.61 -36.10
C ILE A 624 -6.89 -2.58 -37.22
N ALA A 625 -8.12 -2.47 -37.72
CA ALA A 625 -8.65 -3.22 -38.85
C ALA A 625 -7.76 -3.21 -40.09
N ALA A 626 -7.20 -2.04 -40.45
CA ALA A 626 -6.31 -1.89 -41.59
C ALA A 626 -4.87 -2.32 -41.28
N GLY A 627 -4.49 -2.33 -40.00
CA GLY A 627 -3.15 -2.69 -39.53
C GLY A 627 -2.98 -4.15 -39.15
N THR A 628 -4.04 -4.95 -39.16
CA THR A 628 -4.02 -6.38 -38.82
C THR A 628 -4.26 -7.24 -40.06
N ARG A 629 -3.58 -8.40 -40.11
CA ARG A 629 -3.86 -9.45 -41.11
C ARG A 629 -4.69 -10.60 -40.57
N GLN A 630 -5.01 -10.54 -39.28
CA GLN A 630 -5.91 -11.49 -38.63
C GLN A 630 -7.36 -11.02 -38.82
N PRO A 631 -8.32 -11.94 -39.01
CA PRO A 631 -9.74 -11.58 -39.06
C PRO A 631 -10.17 -10.81 -37.80
N LEU A 632 -11.01 -9.79 -37.97
CA LEU A 632 -11.56 -9.05 -36.83
C LEU A 632 -12.57 -9.91 -36.06
N ASP A 633 -13.46 -10.58 -36.81
CA ASP A 633 -14.47 -11.50 -36.30
C ASP A 633 -13.78 -12.82 -35.86
N GLY A 634 -13.24 -12.83 -34.64
CA GLY A 634 -12.62 -14.00 -34.00
C GLY A 634 -11.10 -13.97 -33.83
N GLY A 635 -10.41 -12.92 -34.30
CA GLY A 635 -8.94 -12.84 -34.25
C GLY A 635 -8.39 -11.89 -33.16
N VAL A 636 -8.61 -10.58 -33.32
CA VAL A 636 -7.90 -9.54 -32.51
C VAL A 636 -8.80 -8.63 -31.68
N LEU A 637 -10.08 -8.48 -32.04
CA LEU A 637 -11.03 -7.74 -31.22
C LEU A 637 -11.44 -8.62 -30.03
N ASN A 638 -11.68 -8.01 -28.87
CA ASN A 638 -12.14 -8.82 -27.75
C ASN A 638 -13.62 -9.17 -27.97
N HIS A 639 -14.02 -10.36 -27.57
CA HIS A 639 -15.38 -10.85 -27.75
C HIS A 639 -16.43 -10.00 -26.99
N GLY A 640 -16.03 -9.41 -25.86
CA GLY A 640 -16.85 -8.45 -25.10
C GLY A 640 -17.18 -7.17 -25.86
N ASP A 641 -16.39 -6.80 -26.88
CA ASP A 641 -16.64 -5.61 -27.70
C ASP A 641 -17.86 -5.82 -28.60
N SER A 642 -18.17 -7.07 -28.98
CA SER A 642 -19.33 -7.37 -29.83
C SER A 642 -20.64 -7.02 -29.12
N VAL A 643 -20.75 -7.31 -27.82
CA VAL A 643 -21.92 -6.97 -27.02
C VAL A 643 -21.98 -5.46 -26.73
N VAL A 644 -20.83 -4.79 -26.55
CA VAL A 644 -20.77 -3.32 -26.42
C VAL A 644 -21.18 -2.65 -27.74
N THR A 645 -20.73 -3.15 -28.88
CA THR A 645 -21.10 -2.65 -30.21
C THR A 645 -22.60 -2.75 -30.42
N ALA A 646 -23.18 -3.93 -30.12
CA ALA A 646 -24.61 -4.14 -30.19
C ALA A 646 -25.36 -3.20 -29.24
N ALA A 647 -24.85 -2.99 -28.02
CA ALA A 647 -25.42 -2.07 -27.03
C ALA A 647 -25.49 -0.63 -27.56
N VAL A 648 -24.38 -0.11 -28.12
CA VAL A 648 -24.32 1.23 -28.70
C VAL A 648 -25.29 1.36 -29.88
N HIS A 649 -25.27 0.42 -30.82
CA HIS A 649 -26.16 0.45 -31.98
C HIS A 649 -27.64 0.39 -31.59
N ASN A 650 -28.00 -0.46 -30.63
CA ASN A 650 -29.36 -0.59 -30.12
C ASN A 650 -29.82 0.68 -29.41
N TYR A 651 -28.97 1.27 -28.57
CA TYR A 651 -29.29 2.47 -27.81
C TYR A 651 -29.55 3.68 -28.73
N PHE A 652 -28.63 3.92 -29.68
CA PHE A 652 -28.75 5.06 -30.58
C PHE A 652 -29.60 4.81 -31.82
N GLN A 653 -30.09 3.59 -32.05
CA GLN A 653 -30.97 3.23 -33.18
C GLN A 653 -30.49 3.74 -34.55
N ASN A 654 -29.17 3.66 -34.82
CA ASN A 654 -28.51 4.19 -36.03
C ASN A 654 -28.63 5.71 -36.25
N GLN A 655 -28.92 6.49 -35.22
CA GLN A 655 -28.88 7.96 -35.30
C GLN A 655 -27.44 8.44 -35.51
N THR A 656 -27.26 9.55 -36.25
CA THR A 656 -25.93 10.13 -36.52
C THR A 656 -25.37 10.95 -35.35
N ALA A 657 -25.92 10.82 -34.13
CA ALA A 657 -25.60 11.64 -32.95
C ALA A 657 -24.33 11.21 -32.20
N TYR A 658 -23.54 10.29 -32.75
CA TYR A 658 -22.32 9.78 -32.13
C TYR A 658 -21.24 9.44 -33.18
N GLU A 659 -20.04 9.19 -32.69
CA GLU A 659 -18.89 8.63 -33.41
C GLU A 659 -18.45 7.40 -32.62
N TYR A 660 -18.64 6.21 -33.19
CA TYR A 660 -18.23 4.93 -32.63
C TYR A 660 -17.46 4.17 -33.70
N ASP A 661 -16.23 3.79 -33.41
CA ASP A 661 -15.41 3.03 -34.33
C ASP A 661 -14.31 2.27 -33.57
N VAL A 662 -13.63 1.38 -34.28
CA VAL A 662 -12.39 0.75 -33.82
C VAL A 662 -11.32 1.83 -33.64
N VAL A 663 -10.55 1.74 -32.55
CA VAL A 663 -9.49 2.69 -32.26
C VAL A 663 -8.42 2.71 -33.36
N GLN A 664 -7.87 3.89 -33.60
CA GLN A 664 -6.62 4.01 -34.34
C GLN A 664 -5.45 3.79 -33.40
N ALA A 665 -4.44 3.05 -33.85
CA ALA A 665 -3.28 2.74 -33.03
C ALA A 665 -1.99 2.61 -33.83
N ASN A 666 -0.86 2.83 -33.18
CA ASN A 666 0.47 2.51 -33.72
C ASN A 666 0.82 1.03 -33.45
N ILE A 667 0.02 0.12 -34.01
CA ILE A 667 0.20 -1.34 -33.93
C ILE A 667 0.23 -1.92 -35.34
N VAL A 668 1.11 -2.90 -35.57
CA VAL A 668 1.21 -3.64 -36.83
C VAL A 668 1.03 -5.14 -36.59
N ASP A 669 0.15 -5.78 -37.37
CA ASP A 669 -0.10 -7.21 -37.33
C ASP A 669 -0.35 -7.73 -35.90
N CYS A 670 -1.33 -7.11 -35.22
CA CYS A 670 -1.68 -7.46 -33.84
C CYS A 670 -2.06 -8.94 -33.73
N LEU A 671 -1.72 -9.56 -32.59
CA LEU A 671 -2.13 -10.92 -32.25
C LEU A 671 -3.32 -10.99 -31.29
N GLY A 672 -3.80 -9.84 -30.80
CA GLY A 672 -4.91 -9.81 -29.82
C GLY A 672 -4.54 -10.41 -28.46
N CYS A 673 -3.30 -10.24 -27.99
CA CYS A 673 -2.85 -10.89 -26.75
C CYS A 673 -3.44 -10.31 -25.45
N GLY A 674 -3.96 -9.07 -25.49
CA GLY A 674 -4.56 -8.42 -24.31
C GLY A 674 -3.56 -7.86 -23.29
N TYR A 675 -2.27 -7.78 -23.63
CA TYR A 675 -1.18 -7.44 -22.70
C TYR A 675 -0.51 -6.09 -22.99
N CYS A 676 -1.19 -5.17 -23.65
CA CYS A 676 -0.60 -3.88 -24.02
C CYS A 676 -0.09 -3.08 -22.80
N ASN A 677 -0.68 -3.28 -21.62
CA ASN A 677 -0.29 -2.67 -20.37
C ASN A 677 0.98 -3.25 -19.73
N ILE A 678 1.42 -4.46 -20.11
CA ILE A 678 2.57 -5.14 -19.50
C ILE A 678 3.73 -5.37 -20.50
N GLY A 679 3.73 -4.62 -21.61
CA GLY A 679 4.74 -4.74 -22.67
C GLY A 679 4.32 -5.71 -23.78
N CYS A 680 4.66 -5.38 -25.03
CA CYS A 680 4.30 -6.22 -26.18
C CYS A 680 5.44 -7.19 -26.51
N LYS A 681 5.41 -8.40 -25.93
CA LYS A 681 6.40 -9.47 -26.20
C LYS A 681 6.63 -9.75 -27.69
N TYR A 682 5.62 -9.52 -28.51
CA TYR A 682 5.61 -9.90 -29.92
C TYR A 682 6.14 -8.80 -30.87
N GLY A 683 6.58 -7.65 -30.34
CA GLY A 683 7.12 -6.54 -31.13
C GLY A 683 6.13 -5.91 -32.12
N ARG A 684 4.83 -6.02 -31.84
CA ARG A 684 3.74 -5.54 -32.72
C ARG A 684 3.26 -4.14 -32.38
N LYS A 685 3.42 -3.74 -31.11
CA LYS A 685 3.17 -2.37 -30.67
C LYS A 685 4.39 -1.53 -31.02
N LEU A 686 4.22 -0.50 -31.85
CA LEU A 686 5.31 0.38 -32.28
C LEU A 686 5.62 1.39 -31.18
N SER A 687 6.02 0.92 -29.99
CA SER A 687 6.45 1.79 -28.90
C SER A 687 7.77 2.48 -29.24
N MET A 688 8.19 3.44 -28.41
CA MET A 688 9.50 4.08 -28.58
C MET A 688 10.64 3.06 -28.42
N LEU A 689 10.45 2.06 -27.55
CA LEU A 689 11.40 0.96 -27.33
C LEU A 689 11.48 0.01 -28.53
N ASP A 690 10.34 -0.28 -29.16
CA ASP A 690 10.24 -1.27 -30.24
C ASP A 690 10.64 -0.72 -31.61
N GLU A 691 10.39 0.57 -31.87
CA GLU A 691 10.48 1.14 -33.23
C GLU A 691 11.38 2.38 -33.32
N VAL A 692 11.16 3.42 -32.50
CA VAL A 692 11.81 4.74 -32.73
C VAL A 692 13.26 4.75 -32.27
N LEU A 693 13.53 4.36 -31.02
CA LEU A 693 14.89 4.37 -30.46
C LEU A 693 15.83 3.43 -31.23
N PRO A 694 15.44 2.16 -31.52
CA PRO A 694 16.32 1.26 -32.26
C PRO A 694 16.56 1.71 -33.71
N ALA A 695 15.51 2.19 -34.41
CA ALA A 695 15.68 2.68 -35.79
C ALA A 695 16.58 3.91 -35.85
N ALA A 696 16.45 4.84 -34.90
CA ALA A 696 17.33 6.00 -34.82
C ALA A 696 18.79 5.59 -34.55
N GLN A 697 19.04 4.73 -33.57
CA GLN A 697 20.40 4.30 -33.26
C GLN A 697 21.03 3.48 -34.39
N HIS A 698 20.26 2.60 -35.04
CA HIS A 698 20.72 1.85 -36.21
C HIS A 698 21.09 2.78 -37.37
N LYS A 699 20.30 3.84 -37.62
CA LYS A 699 20.54 4.77 -38.72
C LYS A 699 21.74 5.69 -38.50
N TYR A 700 21.93 6.18 -37.28
CA TYR A 700 22.94 7.22 -36.98
C TYR A 700 24.18 6.69 -36.23
N GLY A 701 24.12 5.48 -35.68
CA GLY A 701 25.18 4.84 -34.91
C GLY A 701 25.14 5.16 -33.40
N ALA A 702 25.57 4.20 -32.58
CA ALA A 702 25.60 4.30 -31.12
C ALA A 702 26.53 5.41 -30.61
N ASP A 703 27.55 5.81 -31.38
CA ASP A 703 28.45 6.92 -31.04
C ASP A 703 27.74 8.28 -31.12
N HIS A 704 26.78 8.43 -32.02
CA HIS A 704 25.99 9.65 -32.19
C HIS A 704 24.73 9.65 -31.33
N PHE A 705 24.19 8.48 -31.00
CA PHE A 705 23.02 8.33 -30.14
C PHE A 705 23.27 7.35 -28.98
N ARG A 706 23.55 7.90 -27.81
CA ARG A 706 23.83 7.15 -26.58
C ARG A 706 22.64 7.21 -25.64
N ILE A 707 22.24 6.07 -25.09
CA ILE A 707 21.18 5.97 -24.09
C ILE A 707 21.77 5.37 -22.82
N ILE A 708 21.55 6.02 -21.67
CA ILE A 708 21.93 5.50 -20.36
C ILE A 708 20.65 5.20 -19.57
N ALA A 709 20.43 3.93 -19.26
CA ALA A 709 19.31 3.48 -18.44
C ALA A 709 19.66 3.48 -16.94
N GLU A 710 18.63 3.39 -16.10
CA GLU A 710 18.74 3.51 -14.64
C GLU A 710 19.50 4.77 -14.18
N ALA A 711 19.45 5.84 -14.97
CA ALA A 711 20.07 7.14 -14.75
C ALA A 711 19.00 8.20 -14.41
N GLU A 712 18.69 8.32 -13.12
CA GLU A 712 17.75 9.32 -12.62
C GLU A 712 18.44 10.69 -12.50
N VAL A 713 18.08 11.65 -13.34
CA VAL A 713 18.53 13.03 -13.16
C VAL A 713 17.86 13.63 -11.93
N VAL A 714 18.69 14.01 -10.95
CA VAL A 714 18.23 14.53 -9.65
C VAL A 714 18.45 16.03 -9.49
N LYS A 715 19.34 16.63 -10.30
CA LYS A 715 19.65 18.06 -10.22
C LYS A 715 20.19 18.63 -11.52
N LEU A 716 19.81 19.87 -11.81
CA LEU A 716 20.38 20.74 -12.82
C LEU A 716 21.02 21.93 -12.10
N ASP A 717 22.32 22.15 -12.30
CA ASP A 717 22.98 23.37 -11.83
C ASP A 717 23.02 24.39 -12.97
N GLU A 718 22.77 25.65 -12.61
CA GLU A 718 22.77 26.77 -13.54
C GLU A 718 23.87 27.77 -13.19
N ASN A 719 24.40 28.42 -14.23
CA ASN A 719 25.24 29.59 -14.11
C ASN A 719 24.78 30.64 -15.14
N SER A 720 24.36 31.81 -14.64
CA SER A 720 23.93 32.95 -15.47
C SER A 720 22.84 32.60 -16.50
N GLY A 721 21.88 31.75 -16.15
CA GLY A 721 20.80 31.35 -17.08
C GLY A 721 21.22 30.26 -18.07
N LYS A 722 22.39 29.64 -17.90
CA LYS A 722 22.81 28.48 -18.68
C LYS A 722 22.97 27.27 -17.76
N ILE A 723 22.39 26.14 -18.12
CA ILE A 723 22.65 24.87 -17.43
C ILE A 723 24.10 24.47 -17.72
N ASN A 724 24.92 24.41 -16.68
CA ASN A 724 26.33 24.05 -16.78
C ASN A 724 26.60 22.63 -16.28
N ARG A 725 25.71 22.04 -15.47
CA ARG A 725 25.84 20.65 -15.02
C ARG A 725 24.49 19.96 -14.92
N VAL A 726 24.44 18.71 -15.39
CA VAL A 726 23.34 17.76 -15.16
C VAL A 726 23.86 16.65 -14.25
N VAL A 727 23.18 16.42 -13.13
CA VAL A 727 23.58 15.43 -12.13
C VAL A 727 22.56 14.31 -12.11
N ALA A 728 23.02 13.09 -12.42
CA ALA A 728 22.22 11.88 -12.37
C ALA A 728 22.73 10.89 -11.31
N LYS A 729 21.82 10.11 -10.76
CA LYS A 729 22.11 8.91 -9.98
C LYS A 729 21.90 7.69 -10.87
N VAL A 730 22.93 6.85 -10.96
CA VAL A 730 22.96 5.64 -11.76
C VAL A 730 22.94 4.42 -10.83
N GLY A 731 22.07 3.45 -11.10
CA GLY A 731 21.91 2.26 -10.25
C GLY A 731 21.45 2.58 -8.81
N GLY A 732 20.88 3.77 -8.60
CA GLY A 732 20.37 4.25 -7.31
C GLY A 732 21.39 4.86 -6.34
N GLN A 733 22.70 4.75 -6.58
CA GLN A 733 23.72 5.25 -5.65
C GLN A 733 24.87 6.01 -6.33
N ARG A 734 25.34 5.54 -7.49
CA ARG A 734 26.51 6.12 -8.17
C ARG A 734 26.14 7.44 -8.83
N GLN A 735 27.04 8.41 -8.82
CA GLN A 735 26.79 9.73 -9.42
C GLN A 735 27.39 9.80 -10.82
N LEU A 736 26.60 10.24 -11.80
CA LEU A 736 27.04 10.61 -13.14
C LEU A 736 26.85 12.12 -13.31
N VAL A 737 27.88 12.84 -13.76
CA VAL A 737 27.84 14.28 -13.98
C VAL A 737 28.09 14.59 -15.45
N ILE A 738 27.17 15.32 -16.08
CA ILE A 738 27.34 15.86 -17.42
C ILE A 738 27.70 17.34 -17.30
N ASN A 739 28.93 17.71 -17.61
CA ASN A 739 29.41 19.09 -17.56
C ASN A 739 29.26 19.79 -18.92
N ASN A 740 28.98 21.08 -18.86
CA ASN A 740 28.89 22.00 -19.99
C ASN A 740 28.01 21.50 -21.16
N PRO A 741 26.77 21.00 -20.92
CA PRO A 741 25.91 20.59 -22.01
C PRO A 741 25.55 21.78 -22.91
N HIS A 742 25.63 21.63 -24.23
CA HIS A 742 25.26 22.70 -25.16
C HIS A 742 23.74 22.91 -25.21
N THR A 743 22.97 21.84 -25.09
CA THR A 743 21.50 21.85 -25.06
C THR A 743 21.00 20.79 -24.10
N VAL A 744 20.05 21.16 -23.24
CA VAL A 744 19.37 20.25 -22.30
C VAL A 744 17.87 20.30 -22.59
N ILE A 745 17.25 19.13 -22.78
CA ILE A 745 15.82 19.01 -23.07
C ILE A 745 15.16 18.13 -22.01
N LEU A 746 14.15 18.68 -21.32
CA LEU A 746 13.32 17.95 -20.38
C LEU A 746 12.18 17.26 -21.11
N SER A 747 12.17 15.93 -21.05
CA SER A 747 11.14 15.05 -21.61
C SER A 747 10.81 13.89 -20.64
N ALA A 748 10.92 14.15 -19.33
CA ALA A 748 10.76 13.15 -18.27
C ALA A 748 9.30 12.82 -17.96
N GLY A 749 8.36 13.48 -18.65
CA GLY A 749 6.93 13.36 -18.44
C GLY A 749 6.42 14.31 -17.35
N THR A 750 5.08 14.41 -17.26
CA THR A 750 4.41 15.49 -16.55
C THR A 750 4.91 15.76 -15.13
N ILE A 751 4.92 14.71 -14.31
CA ILE A 751 5.29 14.83 -12.89
C ILE A 751 6.80 15.01 -12.73
N ALA A 752 7.61 14.22 -13.43
CA ALA A 752 9.05 14.18 -13.22
C ALA A 752 9.76 15.44 -13.75
N SER A 753 9.34 15.98 -14.91
CA SER A 753 9.90 17.22 -15.46
C SER A 753 9.67 18.40 -14.52
N SER A 754 8.43 18.59 -14.04
CA SER A 754 8.13 19.63 -13.05
C SER A 754 8.89 19.42 -11.74
N TRP A 755 8.96 18.19 -11.24
CA TRP A 755 9.66 17.90 -9.99
C TRP A 755 11.16 18.18 -10.08
N LEU A 756 11.82 17.78 -11.17
CA LEU A 756 13.24 18.05 -11.40
C LEU A 756 13.52 19.56 -11.44
N MET A 757 12.67 20.34 -12.11
CA MET A 757 12.79 21.80 -12.12
C MET A 757 12.66 22.40 -10.71
N MET A 758 11.67 21.95 -9.93
CA MET A 758 11.47 22.39 -8.54
C MET A 758 12.66 22.06 -7.65
N GLN A 759 13.19 20.83 -7.73
CA GLN A 759 14.38 20.37 -6.99
C GLN A 759 15.62 21.17 -7.36
N SER A 760 15.75 21.51 -8.64
CA SER A 760 16.88 22.28 -9.18
C SER A 760 16.74 23.78 -8.96
N GLY A 761 15.63 24.26 -8.39
CA GLY A 761 15.35 25.68 -8.21
C GLY A 761 15.10 26.44 -9.52
N ILE A 762 14.92 25.73 -10.63
CA ILE A 762 14.65 26.29 -11.95
C ILE A 762 13.28 26.98 -11.93
N GLY A 763 13.22 28.20 -12.46
CA GLY A 763 12.02 29.02 -12.48
C GLY A 763 11.78 29.88 -11.23
N LYS A 764 12.47 29.65 -10.09
CA LYS A 764 12.32 30.49 -8.88
C LYS A 764 12.71 31.95 -9.13
N LYS A 765 13.84 32.17 -9.81
CA LYS A 765 14.37 33.52 -10.13
C LYS A 765 13.41 34.34 -11.00
N HIS A 766 12.65 33.66 -11.86
CA HIS A 766 11.73 34.28 -12.82
C HIS A 766 10.26 34.14 -12.41
N ASN A 767 9.98 33.63 -11.21
CA ASN A 767 8.64 33.36 -10.68
C ASN A 767 7.76 32.54 -11.64
N LEU A 768 8.34 31.54 -12.30
CA LEU A 768 7.61 30.68 -13.24
C LEU A 768 6.64 29.76 -12.49
N PRO A 769 5.46 29.45 -13.04
CA PRO A 769 4.46 28.59 -12.42
C PRO A 769 4.78 27.08 -12.56
N VAL A 770 6.03 26.68 -12.28
CA VAL A 770 6.51 25.30 -12.40
C VAL A 770 5.68 24.35 -11.53
N GLY A 771 5.21 23.26 -12.13
CA GLY A 771 4.39 22.25 -11.47
C GLY A 771 2.98 22.72 -11.11
N ARG A 772 2.46 23.78 -11.75
CA ARG A 772 1.09 24.28 -11.56
C ARG A 772 0.28 24.19 -12.85
N GLY A 773 -1.03 24.07 -12.72
CA GLY A 773 -1.92 23.95 -13.88
C GLY A 773 -1.90 22.55 -14.49
N LEU A 774 -1.70 21.52 -13.67
CA LEU A 774 -1.83 20.13 -14.11
C LEU A 774 -3.31 19.81 -14.33
N SER A 775 -3.57 19.00 -15.35
CA SER A 775 -4.88 18.45 -15.71
C SER A 775 -4.74 16.99 -16.11
N PHE A 776 -5.85 16.29 -16.22
CA PHE A 776 -5.89 14.86 -16.49
C PHE A 776 -6.97 14.54 -17.52
N ASN A 777 -6.85 13.38 -18.17
CA ASN A 777 -8.04 12.64 -18.58
C ASN A 777 -8.38 11.71 -17.40
N MET A 778 -9.22 12.19 -16.51
CA MET A 778 -9.67 11.45 -15.33
C MET A 778 -10.70 10.41 -15.77
N GLY A 779 -10.58 9.18 -15.28
CA GLY A 779 -11.54 8.14 -15.63
C GLY A 779 -11.93 7.20 -14.51
N SER A 780 -13.06 6.54 -14.75
CA SER A 780 -13.61 5.46 -13.94
C SER A 780 -14.28 4.42 -14.85
N PRO A 781 -14.08 3.12 -14.59
CA PRO A 781 -14.72 2.06 -15.39
C PRO A 781 -16.12 1.71 -14.88
N LEU A 782 -16.97 1.25 -15.81
CA LEU A 782 -18.14 0.42 -15.54
C LEU A 782 -17.89 -1.00 -16.05
N HIS A 783 -18.33 -1.98 -15.27
CA HIS A 783 -18.24 -3.40 -15.63
C HIS A 783 -19.65 -3.93 -15.88
N ALA A 784 -19.91 -4.53 -17.02
CA ALA A 784 -21.22 -5.11 -17.35
C ALA A 784 -21.15 -6.63 -17.32
N LEU A 785 -22.04 -7.26 -16.54
CA LEU A 785 -22.23 -8.70 -16.48
C LEU A 785 -23.23 -9.16 -17.54
N PHE A 786 -22.89 -10.23 -18.23
CA PHE A 786 -23.77 -10.95 -19.15
C PHE A 786 -23.97 -12.41 -18.68
N ASP A 787 -25.04 -13.05 -19.16
CA ASP A 787 -25.30 -14.45 -18.82
C ASP A 787 -24.33 -15.40 -19.53
N GLN A 788 -23.95 -15.09 -20.77
CA GLN A 788 -22.95 -15.85 -21.53
C GLN A 788 -21.51 -15.56 -21.10
N GLU A 789 -20.60 -16.51 -21.37
CA GLU A 789 -19.17 -16.24 -21.33
C GLU A 789 -18.77 -15.31 -22.47
N LEU A 790 -18.07 -14.23 -22.11
CA LEU A 790 -17.54 -13.25 -23.04
C LEU A 790 -16.06 -13.48 -23.29
N ASN A 791 -15.29 -13.84 -22.26
CA ASN A 791 -13.83 -13.95 -22.34
C ASN A 791 -13.18 -12.68 -22.92
N SER A 792 -13.57 -11.51 -22.41
CA SER A 792 -13.10 -10.21 -22.89
C SER A 792 -11.57 -10.00 -22.74
N PHE A 793 -10.85 -10.89 -22.04
CA PHE A 793 -9.38 -10.95 -22.05
C PHE A 793 -8.80 -11.41 -23.40
N ASP A 794 -9.58 -12.13 -24.20
CA ASP A 794 -9.14 -12.74 -25.45
C ASP A 794 -9.32 -11.76 -26.61
N GLY A 795 -8.39 -10.81 -26.70
CA GLY A 795 -8.33 -9.81 -27.75
C GLY A 795 -7.59 -8.55 -27.31
N LEU A 796 -7.81 -7.47 -28.03
CA LEU A 796 -7.31 -6.15 -27.68
C LEU A 796 -7.93 -5.63 -26.38
N GLN A 797 -7.06 -5.16 -25.49
CA GLN A 797 -7.46 -4.57 -24.20
C GLN A 797 -8.29 -3.29 -24.35
N ILE A 798 -8.04 -2.49 -25.40
CA ILE A 798 -8.88 -1.37 -25.83
C ILE A 798 -9.04 -1.50 -27.35
N ALA A 799 -10.28 -1.67 -27.82
CA ALA A 799 -10.54 -1.90 -29.23
C ALA A 799 -11.48 -0.86 -29.85
N HIS A 800 -12.47 -0.34 -29.11
CA HIS A 800 -13.42 0.64 -29.61
C HIS A 800 -13.47 1.89 -28.72
N TYR A 801 -13.92 2.99 -29.31
CA TYR A 801 -14.25 4.21 -28.60
C TYR A 801 -15.63 4.72 -28.98
N LEU A 802 -16.27 5.47 -28.08
CA LEU A 802 -17.53 6.19 -28.34
C LEU A 802 -17.36 7.66 -27.95
N LYS A 803 -17.69 8.57 -28.88
CA LYS A 803 -17.89 10.00 -28.63
C LYS A 803 -19.32 10.36 -28.96
N VAL A 804 -20.00 11.06 -28.06
CA VAL A 804 -21.38 11.53 -28.28
C VAL A 804 -21.31 12.96 -28.83
N LYS A 805 -21.96 13.22 -29.96
CA LYS A 805 -22.03 14.56 -30.55
C LYS A 805 -22.82 15.49 -29.64
N ASP A 806 -22.44 16.76 -29.59
CA ASP A 806 -23.05 17.82 -28.77
C ASP A 806 -22.98 17.62 -27.24
N GLN A 807 -22.32 16.56 -26.75
CA GLN A 807 -21.91 16.41 -25.35
C GLN A 807 -20.38 16.42 -25.23
N PRO A 808 -19.70 17.54 -25.54
CA PRO A 808 -18.26 17.62 -25.47
C PRO A 808 -17.77 17.49 -24.01
N GLY A 809 -16.72 16.70 -23.79
CA GLY A 809 -16.03 16.64 -22.51
C GLY A 809 -15.70 15.25 -21.99
N PHE A 810 -16.20 14.19 -22.64
CA PHE A 810 -15.82 12.82 -22.32
C PHE A 810 -15.75 11.91 -23.55
N VAL A 811 -15.03 10.81 -23.39
CA VAL A 811 -14.92 9.71 -24.36
C VAL A 811 -15.07 8.39 -23.62
N TYR A 812 -15.73 7.41 -24.23
CA TYR A 812 -15.71 6.04 -23.73
C TYR A 812 -14.70 5.21 -24.50
N GLU A 813 -14.01 4.32 -23.80
CA GLU A 813 -13.12 3.33 -24.38
C GLU A 813 -13.49 1.95 -23.82
N THR A 814 -13.67 0.95 -24.69
CA THR A 814 -13.72 -0.44 -24.24
C THR A 814 -12.44 -0.74 -23.49
N TRP A 815 -12.50 -1.42 -22.35
CA TRP A 815 -11.35 -1.59 -21.49
C TRP A 815 -11.43 -2.89 -20.72
N TYR A 816 -10.42 -3.74 -20.89
CA TYR A 816 -10.37 -5.01 -20.18
C TYR A 816 -8.97 -5.41 -19.73
N ASN A 817 -8.82 -5.79 -18.47
CA ASN A 817 -7.53 -6.11 -17.90
C ASN A 817 -7.30 -7.61 -17.68
N PRO A 818 -6.03 -8.04 -17.67
CA PRO A 818 -5.65 -9.29 -17.03
C PRO A 818 -6.02 -9.31 -15.52
N PRO A 819 -6.04 -10.50 -14.87
CA PRO A 819 -6.68 -10.72 -13.57
C PRO A 819 -6.29 -9.77 -12.44
N VAL A 820 -5.00 -9.47 -12.25
CA VAL A 820 -4.52 -8.64 -11.14
C VAL A 820 -4.97 -7.20 -11.33
N ALA A 821 -4.73 -6.62 -12.52
CA ALA A 821 -5.17 -5.27 -12.84
C ALA A 821 -6.71 -5.16 -12.82
N GLN A 822 -7.44 -6.19 -13.24
CA GLN A 822 -8.90 -6.23 -13.13
C GLN A 822 -9.36 -6.26 -11.68
N ALA A 823 -8.75 -7.10 -10.84
CA ALA A 823 -9.10 -7.21 -9.42
C ALA A 823 -8.90 -5.89 -8.66
N LEU A 824 -7.89 -5.10 -9.00
CA LEU A 824 -7.67 -3.78 -8.39
C LEU A 824 -8.73 -2.74 -8.80
N ALA A 825 -9.38 -2.93 -9.96
CA ALA A 825 -10.42 -2.05 -10.47
C ALA A 825 -11.85 -2.53 -10.22
N MET A 826 -12.01 -3.82 -9.92
CA MET A 826 -13.29 -4.46 -9.69
C MET A 826 -13.97 -3.88 -8.45
N PRO A 827 -15.23 -3.39 -8.56
CA PRO A 827 -16.00 -3.02 -7.38
C PRO A 827 -16.31 -4.21 -6.50
N GLY A 828 -16.65 -3.90 -5.26
CA GLY A 828 -17.04 -4.89 -4.27
C GLY A 828 -16.12 -4.85 -3.07
N TRP A 829 -16.71 -5.07 -1.90
CA TRP A 829 -16.01 -5.15 -0.64
C TRP A 829 -15.98 -6.59 -0.16
N LEU A 830 -14.81 -7.04 0.29
CA LEU A 830 -14.61 -8.34 0.92
C LEU A 830 -15.17 -9.45 -0.02
N ASP A 831 -16.09 -10.28 0.47
CA ASP A 831 -16.82 -11.32 -0.24
C ASP A 831 -17.52 -10.84 -1.53
N THR A 832 -18.07 -9.63 -1.58
CA THR A 832 -18.68 -9.09 -2.82
C THR A 832 -17.64 -8.94 -3.93
N HIS A 833 -16.40 -8.59 -3.61
CA HIS A 833 -15.33 -8.49 -4.60
C HIS A 833 -15.03 -9.85 -5.22
N PHE A 834 -14.84 -10.87 -4.39
CA PHE A 834 -14.59 -12.23 -4.86
C PHE A 834 -15.77 -12.79 -5.67
N GLN A 835 -17.01 -12.47 -5.26
CA GLN A 835 -18.19 -12.79 -6.05
C GLN A 835 -18.16 -12.10 -7.43
N ASN A 836 -17.83 -10.82 -7.49
CA ASN A 836 -17.73 -10.10 -8.76
C ASN A 836 -16.60 -10.65 -9.64
N MET A 837 -15.44 -10.98 -9.05
CA MET A 837 -14.33 -11.60 -9.77
C MET A 837 -14.63 -13.04 -10.21
N SER A 838 -15.52 -13.77 -9.54
CA SER A 838 -15.98 -15.09 -10.02
C SER A 838 -16.73 -14.98 -11.37
N ASN A 839 -17.23 -13.78 -11.70
CA ASN A 839 -17.85 -13.46 -12.98
C ASN A 839 -16.87 -12.94 -14.05
N TYR A 840 -15.56 -12.93 -13.79
CA TYR A 840 -14.55 -12.33 -14.67
C TYR A 840 -14.65 -12.74 -16.16
N SER A 841 -14.93 -14.01 -16.45
CA SER A 841 -15.11 -14.50 -17.83
C SER A 841 -16.41 -14.03 -18.51
N ARG A 842 -17.37 -13.49 -17.76
CA ARG A 842 -18.70 -13.06 -18.23
C ARG A 842 -18.90 -11.54 -18.21
N ILE A 843 -17.87 -10.79 -17.87
CA ILE A 843 -17.94 -9.33 -17.82
C ILE A 843 -17.21 -8.69 -19.01
N THR A 844 -17.68 -7.51 -19.38
CA THR A 844 -16.92 -6.56 -20.21
C THR A 844 -16.78 -5.25 -19.43
N GLY A 845 -15.73 -4.48 -19.74
CA GLY A 845 -15.46 -3.21 -19.10
C GLY A 845 -15.46 -2.07 -20.11
N VAL A 846 -15.99 -0.91 -19.71
CA VAL A 846 -15.91 0.32 -20.50
C VAL A 846 -15.46 1.45 -19.58
N GLY A 847 -14.37 2.11 -19.93
CA GLY A 847 -13.82 3.26 -19.24
C GLY A 847 -14.47 4.55 -19.71
N VAL A 848 -14.88 5.41 -18.77
CA VAL A 848 -15.23 6.80 -19.04
C VAL A 848 -13.99 7.66 -18.83
N LEU A 849 -13.66 8.53 -19.78
CA LEU A 849 -12.57 9.49 -19.69
C LEU A 849 -13.09 10.92 -19.79
N VAL A 850 -12.81 11.75 -18.80
CA VAL A 850 -13.20 13.17 -18.72
C VAL A 850 -11.94 14.04 -18.68
N GLY A 851 -11.85 15.01 -19.59
CA GLY A 851 -10.80 16.02 -19.54
C GLY A 851 -11.07 17.00 -18.40
N THR A 852 -10.15 17.08 -17.41
CA THR A 852 -10.33 17.92 -16.23
C THR A 852 -9.82 19.34 -16.44
N ASP A 853 -10.32 20.26 -15.63
CA ASP A 853 -9.74 21.61 -15.52
C ASP A 853 -8.29 21.56 -14.99
N PRO A 854 -7.42 22.53 -15.36
CA PRO A 854 -6.02 22.58 -14.95
C PRO A 854 -5.84 23.16 -13.54
N THR A 855 -6.40 22.49 -12.53
CA THR A 855 -6.38 22.95 -11.12
C THR A 855 -5.29 22.30 -10.29
N ALA A 856 -4.68 21.21 -10.76
CA ALA A 856 -3.72 20.45 -9.98
C ALA A 856 -2.32 21.07 -9.94
N TYR A 857 -1.57 20.72 -8.91
CA TYR A 857 -0.19 21.17 -8.72
C TYR A 857 0.66 20.16 -7.96
N ILE A 858 1.99 20.29 -8.07
CA ILE A 858 2.95 19.41 -7.41
C ILE A 858 3.51 20.05 -6.14
N VAL A 859 3.64 19.25 -5.08
CA VAL A 859 4.30 19.63 -3.82
C VAL A 859 5.23 18.53 -3.33
N PRO A 860 6.19 18.82 -2.45
CA PRO A 860 6.93 17.78 -1.74
C PRO A 860 6.00 16.97 -0.82
N ALA A 861 6.04 15.64 -0.93
CA ALA A 861 5.34 14.74 -0.05
C ALA A 861 5.87 14.87 1.40
N VAL A 862 4.97 15.01 2.38
CA VAL A 862 5.33 15.18 3.80
C VAL A 862 6.13 13.99 4.34
N VAL A 863 5.75 12.77 3.95
CA VAL A 863 6.34 11.53 4.50
C VAL A 863 7.59 11.10 3.74
N THR A 864 7.59 11.21 2.41
CA THR A 864 8.62 10.61 1.55
C THR A 864 9.60 11.62 0.96
N GLY A 865 9.31 12.92 1.01
CA GLY A 865 10.13 13.99 0.43
C GLY A 865 10.14 14.07 -1.11
N GLY A 866 9.63 13.05 -1.82
CA GLY A 866 9.47 13.04 -3.29
C GLY A 866 8.27 13.87 -3.80
N PRO A 867 8.00 13.88 -5.12
CA PRO A 867 6.88 14.63 -5.68
C PRO A 867 5.55 14.05 -5.21
N ASP A 868 4.59 14.90 -4.92
CA ASP A 868 3.20 14.57 -4.62
C ASP A 868 2.28 15.46 -5.45
N VAL A 869 1.17 14.90 -5.94
CA VAL A 869 0.20 15.62 -6.76
C VAL A 869 -1.00 15.98 -5.90
N VAL A 870 -1.25 17.28 -5.77
CA VAL A 870 -2.48 17.80 -5.17
C VAL A 870 -3.48 18.02 -6.30
N PHE A 871 -4.55 17.25 -6.28
CA PHE A 871 -5.62 17.31 -7.26
C PHE A 871 -6.95 17.06 -6.58
N GLN A 872 -7.92 17.90 -6.93
CA GLN A 872 -9.33 17.74 -6.61
C GLN A 872 -10.10 18.07 -7.89
N PRO A 873 -10.89 17.12 -8.42
CA PRO A 873 -11.76 17.39 -9.54
C PRO A 873 -12.75 18.51 -9.19
N THR A 874 -13.04 19.39 -10.15
CA THR A 874 -14.07 20.42 -9.94
C THR A 874 -15.46 19.78 -9.86
N ALA A 875 -16.45 20.51 -9.33
CA ALA A 875 -17.84 20.05 -9.35
C ALA A 875 -18.34 19.76 -10.78
N ASN A 876 -17.85 20.50 -11.77
CA ASN A 876 -18.15 20.28 -13.18
C ASN A 876 -17.49 19.00 -13.72
N ASP A 877 -16.24 18.73 -13.36
CA ASP A 877 -15.55 17.48 -13.73
C ASP A 877 -16.29 16.26 -13.17
N MET A 878 -16.69 16.32 -11.89
CA MET A 878 -17.47 15.24 -11.27
C MET A 878 -18.84 15.08 -11.91
N LYS A 879 -19.54 16.18 -12.21
CA LYS A 879 -20.83 16.13 -12.88
C LYS A 879 -20.72 15.45 -14.25
N LYS A 880 -19.75 15.84 -15.08
CA LYS A 880 -19.50 15.23 -16.40
C LYS A 880 -19.22 13.74 -16.28
N LEU A 881 -18.38 13.34 -15.32
CA LEU A 881 -18.06 11.93 -15.08
C LEU A 881 -19.32 11.13 -14.73
N VAL A 882 -20.12 11.61 -13.78
CA VAL A 882 -21.33 10.91 -13.34
C VAL A 882 -22.38 10.86 -14.45
N ASP A 883 -22.59 11.95 -15.19
CA ASP A 883 -23.47 11.99 -16.36
C ASP A 883 -23.08 10.93 -17.40
N ALA A 884 -21.78 10.82 -17.68
CA ALA A 884 -21.25 9.85 -18.62
C ALA A 884 -21.37 8.41 -18.09
N LEU A 885 -21.15 8.16 -16.80
CA LEU A 885 -21.37 6.83 -16.20
C LEU A 885 -22.85 6.42 -16.27
N VAL A 886 -23.79 7.33 -16.00
CA VAL A 886 -25.23 7.07 -16.11
C VAL A 886 -25.60 6.70 -17.55
N LEU A 887 -25.14 7.49 -18.52
CA LEU A 887 -25.38 7.23 -19.94
C LEU A 887 -24.78 5.89 -20.38
N LEU A 888 -23.55 5.56 -19.97
CA LEU A 888 -22.91 4.29 -20.29
C LEU A 888 -23.66 3.10 -19.67
N GLY A 889 -24.10 3.21 -18.42
CA GLY A 889 -24.92 2.18 -17.80
C GLY A 889 -26.22 1.93 -18.57
N ASP A 890 -26.83 2.99 -19.08
CA ASP A 890 -28.08 2.94 -19.86
C ASP A 890 -27.86 2.23 -21.21
N ILE A 891 -26.76 2.58 -21.89
CA ILE A 891 -26.31 1.90 -23.12
C ILE A 891 -26.13 0.40 -22.85
N LEU A 892 -25.37 0.03 -21.82
CA LEU A 892 -25.02 -1.37 -21.53
C LEU A 892 -26.26 -2.21 -21.14
N LEU A 893 -27.15 -1.68 -20.30
CA LEU A 893 -28.40 -2.37 -19.93
C LEU A 893 -29.34 -2.51 -21.13
N SER A 894 -29.45 -1.47 -21.98
CA SER A 894 -30.19 -1.56 -23.26
C SER A 894 -29.60 -2.60 -24.21
N GLY A 895 -28.30 -2.85 -24.10
CA GLY A 895 -27.56 -3.87 -24.84
C GLY A 895 -27.71 -5.30 -24.31
N GLY A 896 -28.50 -5.52 -23.26
CA GLY A 896 -28.73 -6.84 -22.69
C GLY A 896 -27.75 -7.24 -21.58
N ALA A 897 -26.99 -6.28 -21.01
CA ALA A 897 -26.29 -6.53 -19.77
C ALA A 897 -27.30 -6.86 -18.66
N ARG A 898 -27.03 -7.91 -17.90
CA ARG A 898 -27.85 -8.31 -16.75
C ARG A 898 -27.69 -7.31 -15.60
N GLU A 899 -26.44 -6.94 -15.34
CA GLU A 899 -26.07 -6.02 -14.27
C GLU A 899 -24.91 -5.14 -14.74
N VAL A 900 -24.85 -3.89 -14.24
CA VAL A 900 -23.72 -2.98 -14.40
C VAL A 900 -23.16 -2.63 -13.03
N TYR A 901 -21.85 -2.75 -12.88
CA TYR A 901 -21.11 -2.52 -11.64
C TYR A 901 -20.31 -1.22 -11.76
N ALA A 902 -20.67 -0.25 -10.93
CA ALA A 902 -19.86 0.96 -10.76
C ALA A 902 -18.74 0.71 -9.76
N SER A 903 -17.52 1.15 -10.09
CA SER A 903 -16.32 1.09 -9.24
C SER A 903 -16.40 2.03 -8.02
N THR A 904 -17.56 2.11 -7.37
CA THR A 904 -17.78 2.90 -6.16
C THR A 904 -16.93 2.35 -5.03
N ARG A 905 -16.51 3.27 -4.17
CA ARG A 905 -15.70 3.01 -3.00
C ARG A 905 -16.56 3.02 -1.74
N ARG A 906 -17.73 3.65 -1.70
CA ARG A 906 -18.53 3.79 -0.46
C ARG A 906 -18.88 2.43 0.18
N TYR A 907 -18.63 2.32 1.49
CA TYR A 907 -18.91 1.12 2.29
C TYR A 907 -20.40 0.77 2.41
N GLN A 908 -21.28 1.75 2.21
CA GLN A 908 -22.74 1.59 2.37
C GLN A 908 -23.35 0.55 1.41
N THR A 909 -22.57 0.08 0.43
CA THR A 909 -22.97 -0.85 -0.62
C THR A 909 -23.14 -2.30 -0.14
N TYR A 910 -22.55 -2.72 1.00
CA TYR A 910 -22.57 -4.13 1.41
C TYR A 910 -23.97 -4.67 1.73
N ARG A 911 -24.88 -3.86 2.32
CA ARG A 911 -26.23 -4.35 2.68
C ARG A 911 -27.23 -4.33 1.54
N ASN A 912 -27.04 -3.49 0.52
CA ASN A 912 -28.06 -3.23 -0.51
C ASN A 912 -27.55 -3.32 -1.96
N GLN A 913 -26.30 -3.75 -2.20
CA GLN A 913 -25.71 -3.84 -3.54
C GLN A 913 -25.90 -2.56 -4.39
N THR A 914 -25.98 -1.38 -3.78
CA THR A 914 -26.48 -0.15 -4.48
C THR A 914 -25.62 0.32 -5.64
N ALA A 915 -24.39 -0.17 -5.78
CA ALA A 915 -23.51 0.10 -6.92
C ALA A 915 -23.59 -0.97 -8.04
N VAL A 916 -24.54 -1.90 -7.92
CA VAL A 916 -24.93 -2.88 -8.92
C VAL A 916 -26.31 -2.50 -9.42
N PHE A 917 -26.42 -2.23 -10.72
CA PHE A 917 -27.66 -1.78 -11.35
C PHE A 917 -28.13 -2.84 -12.33
N SER A 918 -29.37 -3.30 -12.17
CA SER A 918 -30.00 -4.30 -13.04
C SER A 918 -31.13 -3.74 -13.90
N ALA A 919 -31.49 -2.46 -13.68
CA ALA A 919 -32.50 -1.76 -14.46
C ALA A 919 -32.11 -0.29 -14.68
N GLN A 920 -32.46 0.25 -15.85
CA GLN A 920 -32.13 1.63 -16.25
C GLN A 920 -32.67 2.66 -15.25
N SER A 921 -33.85 2.41 -14.69
CA SER A 921 -34.47 3.29 -13.68
C SER A 921 -33.67 3.42 -12.37
N GLN A 922 -32.68 2.55 -12.15
CA GLN A 922 -31.83 2.59 -10.96
C GLN A 922 -30.55 3.44 -11.18
N LEU A 923 -30.18 3.73 -12.44
CA LEU A 923 -28.90 4.34 -12.77
C LEU A 923 -28.74 5.76 -12.23
N ASP A 924 -29.83 6.52 -12.09
CA ASP A 924 -29.79 7.84 -11.45
C ASP A 924 -29.29 7.78 -9.99
N GLY A 925 -29.37 6.62 -9.35
CA GLY A 925 -28.76 6.37 -8.04
C GLY A 925 -27.24 6.60 -8.02
N LEU A 926 -26.54 6.53 -9.17
CA LEU A 926 -25.13 6.91 -9.27
C LEU A 926 -24.88 8.35 -8.82
N ARG A 927 -25.82 9.26 -9.07
CA ARG A 927 -25.74 10.67 -8.69
C ARG A 927 -25.78 10.87 -7.18
N GLU A 928 -26.47 9.97 -6.48
CA GLU A 928 -26.54 9.98 -5.02
C GLU A 928 -25.31 9.30 -4.39
N LEU A 929 -24.82 8.24 -5.04
CA LEU A 929 -23.68 7.46 -4.57
C LEU A 929 -22.36 8.18 -4.79
N VAL A 930 -22.18 8.87 -5.91
CA VAL A 930 -20.93 9.50 -6.32
C VAL A 930 -21.08 11.02 -6.27
N GLN A 931 -20.80 11.58 -5.10
CA GLN A 931 -20.85 13.03 -4.89
C GLN A 931 -19.46 13.65 -4.86
N HIS A 932 -18.45 12.86 -4.47
CA HIS A 932 -17.07 13.31 -4.26
C HIS A 932 -16.07 12.34 -4.92
N ASP A 933 -14.83 12.80 -5.06
CA ASP A 933 -13.71 12.07 -5.66
C ASP A 933 -13.32 10.78 -4.91
N TYR A 934 -13.64 10.69 -3.61
CA TYR A 934 -13.41 9.49 -2.81
C TYR A 934 -14.53 8.45 -2.89
N ASP A 935 -15.68 8.79 -3.46
CA ASP A 935 -16.83 7.88 -3.55
C ASP A 935 -16.66 6.83 -4.64
N ILE A 936 -15.72 7.02 -5.57
CA ILE A 936 -15.49 6.16 -6.73
C ILE A 936 -13.99 5.98 -7.01
N LEU A 937 -13.63 4.88 -7.67
CA LEU A 937 -12.31 4.68 -8.22
C LEU A 937 -12.05 5.72 -9.31
N LEU A 938 -11.05 6.57 -9.08
CA LEU A 938 -10.56 7.51 -10.06
C LEU A 938 -9.09 7.25 -10.35
N GLY A 939 -8.73 7.35 -11.62
CA GLY A 939 -7.34 7.31 -12.05
C GLY A 939 -7.13 7.92 -13.42
N THR A 940 -5.87 7.95 -13.84
CA THR A 940 -5.46 8.43 -15.16
C THR A 940 -4.13 7.81 -15.59
N GLY A 941 -4.03 7.48 -16.88
CA GLY A 941 -2.75 7.27 -17.57
C GLY A 941 -2.27 8.50 -18.33
N HIS A 942 -2.98 9.63 -18.22
CA HIS A 942 -2.83 10.82 -19.07
C HIS A 942 -2.60 12.11 -18.26
N PRO A 943 -1.60 12.18 -17.35
CA PRO A 943 -1.26 13.43 -16.68
C PRO A 943 -0.71 14.45 -17.69
N GLN A 944 -1.21 15.68 -17.65
CA GLN A 944 -0.92 16.76 -18.59
C GLN A 944 -0.70 18.08 -17.84
N GLY A 945 0.01 19.03 -18.44
CA GLY A 945 0.26 20.36 -17.87
C GLY A 945 1.27 20.39 -16.73
N GLY A 946 1.40 21.53 -16.04
CA GLY A 946 2.45 21.73 -15.02
C GLY A 946 3.62 22.58 -15.49
N ASN A 947 3.98 22.53 -16.78
CA ASN A 947 5.03 23.36 -17.38
C ASN A 947 4.57 23.95 -18.72
N ALA A 948 3.36 24.51 -18.75
CA ALA A 948 2.66 24.87 -19.97
C ALA A 948 3.49 25.79 -20.90
N VAL A 949 3.33 25.56 -22.21
CA VAL A 949 3.79 26.47 -23.27
C VAL A 949 2.89 27.71 -23.32
N GLY A 950 3.50 28.88 -23.50
CA GLY A 950 2.78 30.14 -23.62
C GLY A 950 3.69 31.30 -24.02
N VAL A 951 3.10 32.49 -24.14
CA VAL A 951 3.78 33.68 -24.66
C VAL A 951 4.40 34.56 -23.56
N SER A 952 4.28 34.16 -22.29
CA SER A 952 4.62 35.01 -21.15
C SER A 952 5.03 34.21 -19.91
N ALA A 953 6.16 34.57 -19.33
CA ALA A 953 6.71 33.95 -18.12
C ALA A 953 5.79 34.07 -16.88
N GLN A 954 4.82 34.99 -16.90
CA GLN A 954 3.86 35.17 -15.80
C GLN A 954 2.91 33.97 -15.66
N ASN A 955 2.51 33.35 -16.78
CA ASN A 955 1.47 32.32 -16.82
C ASN A 955 1.93 31.02 -17.50
N SER A 956 3.19 30.93 -17.94
CA SER A 956 3.74 29.77 -18.65
C SER A 956 5.20 29.54 -18.27
N VAL A 957 5.69 28.32 -18.50
CA VAL A 957 7.05 27.90 -18.13
C VAL A 957 7.98 27.91 -19.34
N VAL A 958 7.47 27.58 -20.52
CA VAL A 958 8.21 27.61 -21.78
C VAL A 958 7.58 28.56 -22.80
N GLY A 959 8.42 29.20 -23.61
CA GLY A 959 8.00 30.01 -24.75
C GLY A 959 7.50 29.16 -25.93
N PRO A 960 6.97 29.77 -27.00
CA PRO A 960 6.58 29.07 -28.24
C PRO A 960 7.75 28.33 -28.93
N ASP A 961 8.98 28.66 -28.57
CA ASP A 961 10.22 28.01 -28.97
C ASP A 961 10.62 26.82 -28.06
N PHE A 962 9.75 26.45 -27.11
CA PHE A 962 9.95 25.39 -26.11
C PHE A 962 11.13 25.62 -25.16
N LYS A 963 11.72 26.82 -25.19
CA LYS A 963 12.79 27.23 -24.27
C LYS A 963 12.19 27.66 -22.94
N VAL A 964 12.79 27.21 -21.84
CA VAL A 964 12.37 27.62 -20.49
C VAL A 964 12.71 29.10 -20.31
N PHE A 965 11.74 29.90 -19.89
CA PHE A 965 11.94 31.34 -19.71
C PHE A 965 13.12 31.63 -18.77
N GLY A 966 14.04 32.49 -19.23
CA GLY A 966 15.24 32.87 -18.48
C GLY A 966 16.43 31.93 -18.63
N TYR A 967 16.36 30.94 -19.54
CA TYR A 967 17.46 30.02 -19.80
C TYR A 967 17.85 29.95 -21.27
N ASP A 968 19.15 29.90 -21.56
CA ASP A 968 19.66 29.93 -22.94
C ASP A 968 19.67 28.54 -23.61
N ASN A 969 19.93 27.49 -22.84
CA ASN A 969 20.14 26.13 -23.34
C ASN A 969 19.20 25.09 -22.73
N LEU A 970 18.16 25.50 -22.00
CA LEU A 970 17.18 24.60 -21.38
C LEU A 970 15.86 24.65 -22.13
N TYR A 971 15.44 23.51 -22.66
CA TYR A 971 14.17 23.31 -23.33
C TYR A 971 13.33 22.30 -22.57
N LEU A 972 12.02 22.33 -22.74
CA LEU A 972 11.12 21.33 -22.20
C LEU A 972 10.05 20.99 -23.23
N CYS A 973 9.90 19.70 -23.51
CA CYS A 973 8.85 19.19 -24.37
C CYS A 973 8.46 17.77 -23.94
N ASP A 974 7.29 17.67 -23.32
CA ASP A 974 6.54 16.46 -23.01
C ASP A 974 5.08 16.86 -22.68
N ALA A 975 4.29 15.94 -22.12
CA ALA A 975 2.90 16.22 -21.74
C ALA A 975 2.74 17.37 -20.72
N SER A 976 3.78 17.76 -19.98
CA SER A 976 3.72 18.94 -19.09
C SER A 976 3.64 20.26 -19.84
N ALA A 977 4.04 20.29 -21.11
CA ALA A 977 3.95 21.49 -21.94
C ALA A 977 2.49 21.85 -22.29
N PHE A 978 1.52 20.96 -22.04
CA PHE A 978 0.14 21.16 -22.45
C PHE A 978 -0.52 22.28 -21.61
N PRO A 979 -1.13 23.30 -22.24
CA PRO A 979 -1.87 24.32 -21.50
C PRO A 979 -3.14 23.79 -20.80
N THR A 980 -3.84 22.83 -21.40
CA THR A 980 -5.02 22.12 -20.83
C THR A 980 -5.04 20.66 -21.24
N SER A 981 -5.92 19.90 -20.61
CA SER A 981 -6.27 18.55 -21.03
C SER A 981 -6.75 18.51 -22.49
N THR A 982 -6.38 17.45 -23.19
CA THR A 982 -6.81 17.12 -24.55
C THR A 982 -8.15 16.38 -24.60
N THR A 983 -8.66 15.87 -23.48
CA THR A 983 -9.90 15.07 -23.36
C THR A 983 -9.88 13.72 -24.10
N VAL A 984 -8.95 13.52 -25.03
CA VAL A 984 -8.68 12.26 -25.73
C VAL A 984 -7.30 11.73 -25.35
N ASN A 985 -6.98 10.48 -25.68
CA ASN A 985 -5.63 9.94 -25.42
C ASN A 985 -4.53 10.85 -26.00
N PRO A 986 -3.60 11.37 -25.18
CA PRO A 986 -2.67 12.41 -25.59
C PRO A 986 -1.41 11.89 -26.31
N GLN A 987 -1.23 10.56 -26.47
CA GLN A 987 0.02 10.01 -27.00
C GLN A 987 0.44 10.66 -28.33
N LEU A 988 -0.48 10.73 -29.30
CA LEU A 988 -0.21 11.36 -30.60
C LEU A 988 0.11 12.84 -30.42
N THR A 989 -0.66 13.57 -29.62
CA THR A 989 -0.41 14.99 -29.33
C THR A 989 0.99 15.22 -28.74
N VAL A 990 1.46 14.37 -27.82
CA VAL A 990 2.81 14.46 -27.24
C VAL A 990 3.88 14.27 -28.31
N MET A 991 3.76 13.24 -29.15
CA MET A 991 4.70 13.00 -30.25
C MET A 991 4.66 14.13 -31.30
N THR A 992 3.49 14.68 -31.59
CA THR A 992 3.31 15.84 -32.47
C THR A 992 4.04 17.06 -31.94
N LEU A 993 3.86 17.41 -30.66
CA LEU A 993 4.57 18.56 -30.06
C LEU A 993 6.08 18.34 -30.05
N ALA A 994 6.55 17.11 -29.82
CA ALA A 994 7.97 16.77 -29.88
C ALA A 994 8.53 16.97 -31.29
N HIS A 995 7.83 16.49 -32.33
CA HIS A 995 8.22 16.73 -33.72
C HIS A 995 8.20 18.22 -34.06
N TYR A 996 7.15 18.95 -33.64
CA TYR A 996 7.01 20.41 -33.83
C TYR A 996 8.17 21.18 -33.19
N ALA A 997 8.46 20.89 -31.91
CA ALA A 997 9.52 21.53 -31.15
C ALA A 997 10.90 21.23 -31.76
N ALA A 998 11.13 20.00 -32.21
CA ALA A 998 12.36 19.61 -32.87
C ALA A 998 12.63 20.38 -34.16
N GLN A 999 11.62 20.96 -34.83
CA GLN A 999 11.85 21.82 -36.00
C GLN A 999 12.40 23.19 -35.61
N ILE A 1000 12.15 23.65 -34.39
CA ILE A 1000 12.54 24.96 -33.86
C ILE A 1000 13.90 24.89 -33.17
N ILE A 1001 14.12 23.82 -32.38
CA ILE A 1001 15.41 23.48 -31.74
C ILE A 1001 16.40 23.05 -32.82
#